data_AF-A0A3A9EYV6-F1
#
_entry.id   AF-A0A3A9EYV6-F1
#
_cell.length_a   1.000
_cell.length_b   1.000
_cell.length_c   1.000
_cell.angle_alpha   90.00
_cell.angle_beta   90.00
_cell.angle_gamma   90.00
#
_symmetry.space_group_name_H-M   'P 1'
#
loop_
_entity.id
_entity.type
_entity.pdbx_description
1 polymer ?
#
loop_
_entity_poly.entity_id
_entity_poly.type
_entity_poly.pdbx_seq_one_letter_code
_entity_poly.pdbx_strand_id
1 'polypeptide(L)'
;MLIQKGRKRGYLYIIILLLAGAAAFGVRLAGIEHITADFETCLIPWSAAMKTGEGPGILRAYDGDYNMPYVTVLWLLNYLPGRTIVKVKLFSVLFEYLGAAAAGLIAAHFAGAEKKRFMFTAVCIAVLFYPSSVLNGAWWGQCDFIYVAFLLYMIYALLRERYAAAMLLLGCAFSFKLQAVLILPVLLIFWWKKRSFSGAYFLLTAAMMEVLCIPAIAGGYSVFIPFSIYTRQLGRYPYMYVFYPNFWALFKDSPYYIFSNVAILSILAGLGIFAVSVIRKKTEVSERQWMEFAVWSTFLMMCFLPCMHERYGMLAEVLAIIYAFLDRKTWWNAVVIGAGSLIAYLQVTFGQHILPDQWIAAAYLLTLGFFTWRMIKNWDGDGECVADSSCGVEGAAVRKGRRGVSALENRVMDFINKYIIYIAYAALTLLAVAVRKPMIECISADYLPNLIETEGNYHTPLYMFLLHVISLVNSTFLPEKTLFFLVKLLCMAADIFAAAMLAVCVFASGGRKEDSVLGKRTVDRKLRAVVIYGLMLFLPAVLLNSPFWAHLDSISVGLMAGAYLLYVREKEVLAGVLAGAACGLLAHYAVALAFVSCVRLAMTGGTKASLEEGRREKRFENTCVMVMVLSSMTGLLCGYNVLQNLFKLLNFWENMGTWMLYPILVLALILCFCDKRWIPVGMLLELAVILDWGEFLYEYPVLPHAVYTALYLTAGIWALSAAWRTKRERCRVCGGRNSK
;
A
#
# COMPACT_ATOMS: atom_id res chain seq x y z
N MET A 1 -25.56 47.95 6.64
CA MET A 1 -24.33 47.72 7.44
C MET A 1 -23.66 46.36 7.19
N LEU A 2 -24.39 45.23 7.21
CA LEU A 2 -23.84 43.88 6.95
C LEU A 2 -23.23 43.70 5.54
N ILE A 3 -23.88 44.23 4.50
CA ILE A 3 -23.37 44.18 3.11
C ILE A 3 -22.05 44.95 2.97
N GLN A 4 -21.93 46.14 3.59
CA GLN A 4 -20.67 46.89 3.62
C GLN A 4 -19.57 46.17 4.41
N LYS A 5 -19.90 45.49 5.52
CA LYS A 5 -18.94 44.70 6.31
C LYS A 5 -18.43 43.48 5.53
N GLY A 6 -19.30 42.79 4.79
CA GLY A 6 -18.93 41.69 3.88
C GLY A 6 -18.11 42.13 2.67
N ARG A 7 -18.39 43.33 2.13
CA ARG A 7 -17.62 43.94 1.03
C ARG A 7 -16.22 44.36 1.49
N LYS A 8 -16.09 45.02 2.66
CA LYS A 8 -14.80 45.37 3.28
C LYS A 8 -13.92 44.14 3.58
N ARG A 9 -14.52 43.05 4.09
CA ARG A 9 -13.79 41.76 4.28
C ARG A 9 -13.30 41.17 2.95
N GLY A 10 -14.01 41.39 1.85
CA GLY A 10 -13.58 40.96 0.52
C GLY A 10 -12.27 41.60 0.06
N TYR A 11 -12.19 42.93 0.15
CA TYR A 11 -10.98 43.67 -0.22
C TYR A 11 -9.79 43.28 0.66
N LEU A 12 -10.02 43.01 1.95
CA LEU A 12 -8.96 42.53 2.85
C LEU A 12 -8.32 41.23 2.36
N TYR A 13 -9.10 40.22 1.97
CA TYR A 13 -8.55 38.95 1.47
C TYR A 13 -7.79 39.11 0.15
N ILE A 14 -8.21 40.03 -0.71
CA ILE A 14 -7.50 40.36 -1.96
C ILE A 14 -6.15 41.00 -1.62
N ILE A 15 -6.12 41.99 -0.72
CA ILE A 15 -4.88 42.64 -0.29
C ILE A 15 -3.93 41.62 0.34
N ILE A 16 -4.43 40.77 1.24
CA ILE A 16 -3.62 39.70 1.86
C ILE A 16 -3.04 38.77 0.79
N LEU A 17 -3.84 38.35 -0.18
CA LEU A 17 -3.38 37.48 -1.25
C LEU A 17 -2.33 38.15 -2.13
N LEU A 18 -2.49 39.44 -2.46
CA LEU A 18 -1.52 40.19 -3.25
C LEU A 18 -0.20 40.39 -2.49
N LEU A 19 -0.25 40.74 -1.20
CA LEU A 19 0.93 40.88 -0.36
C LEU A 19 1.65 39.56 -0.17
N ALA A 20 0.91 38.49 0.12
CA ALA A 20 1.46 37.15 0.26
C ALA A 20 2.03 36.63 -1.07
N GLY A 21 1.38 36.90 -2.20
CA GLY A 21 1.89 36.61 -3.53
C GLY A 21 3.19 37.36 -3.82
N ALA A 22 3.23 38.67 -3.55
CA ALA A 22 4.46 39.46 -3.72
C ALA A 22 5.60 38.94 -2.84
N ALA A 23 5.32 38.59 -1.58
CA ALA A 23 6.30 37.99 -0.68
C ALA A 23 6.77 36.60 -1.17
N ALA A 24 5.85 35.75 -1.63
CA ALA A 24 6.18 34.44 -2.20
C ALA A 24 7.02 34.55 -3.48
N PHE A 25 6.80 35.59 -4.28
CA PHE A 25 7.64 35.92 -5.43
C PHE A 25 9.02 36.40 -4.99
N GLY A 26 9.10 37.25 -3.96
CA GLY A 26 10.36 37.69 -3.36
C GLY A 26 11.26 36.53 -2.91
N VAL A 27 10.70 35.50 -2.28
CA VAL A 27 11.45 34.28 -1.90
C VAL A 27 12.01 33.54 -3.13
N ARG A 28 11.28 33.54 -4.26
CA ARG A 28 11.71 32.86 -5.50
C ARG A 28 12.81 33.63 -6.23
N LEU A 29 12.83 34.95 -6.11
CA LEU A 29 13.91 35.78 -6.66
C LEU A 29 15.28 35.39 -6.09
N ALA A 30 15.33 34.93 -4.83
CA ALA A 30 16.58 34.47 -4.21
C ALA A 30 17.16 33.20 -4.90
N GLY A 31 16.31 32.35 -5.48
CA GLY A 31 16.74 31.11 -6.14
C GLY A 31 16.89 31.21 -7.66
N ILE A 32 16.39 32.29 -8.28
CA ILE A 32 16.16 32.31 -9.73
C ILE A 32 17.45 32.27 -10.56
N GLU A 33 18.56 32.76 -10.00
CA GLU A 33 19.88 32.72 -10.65
C GLU A 33 20.72 31.50 -10.25
N HIS A 34 20.25 30.70 -9.29
CA HIS A 34 20.97 29.51 -8.86
C HIS A 34 20.99 28.45 -9.97
N ILE A 35 22.17 27.98 -10.37
CA ILE A 35 22.33 26.93 -11.38
C ILE A 35 22.46 25.58 -10.66
N THR A 36 21.59 24.64 -11.01
CA THR A 36 21.64 23.25 -10.52
C THR A 36 22.22 22.32 -11.59
N ALA A 37 22.59 21.11 -11.20
CA ALA A 37 23.12 20.10 -12.13
C ALA A 37 22.16 19.81 -13.30
N ASP A 38 20.87 19.67 -13.06
CA ASP A 38 19.87 19.48 -14.12
C ASP A 38 19.77 20.72 -15.03
N PHE A 39 19.90 21.92 -14.46
CA PHE A 39 19.84 23.14 -15.26
C PHE A 39 21.05 23.23 -16.20
N GLU A 40 22.23 22.94 -15.67
CA GLU A 40 23.51 22.97 -16.41
C GLU A 40 23.60 21.87 -17.46
N THR A 41 23.23 20.64 -17.12
CA THR A 41 23.43 19.46 -17.98
C THR A 41 22.29 19.21 -18.97
N CYS A 42 21.08 19.71 -18.67
CA CYS A 42 19.90 19.48 -19.50
C CYS A 42 19.31 20.77 -20.06
N LEU A 43 18.82 21.67 -19.20
CA LEU A 43 17.98 22.80 -19.65
C LEU A 43 18.76 23.84 -20.48
N ILE A 44 20.02 24.11 -20.15
CA ILE A 44 20.89 24.98 -20.95
C ILE A 44 21.15 24.38 -22.33
N PRO A 45 21.69 23.14 -22.46
CA PRO A 45 21.90 22.50 -23.76
C PRO A 45 20.62 22.38 -24.60
N TRP A 46 19.51 21.97 -23.99
CA TRP A 46 18.24 21.83 -24.72
C TRP A 46 17.74 23.19 -25.23
N SER A 47 17.78 24.23 -24.41
CA SER A 47 17.41 25.58 -24.85
C SER A 47 18.37 26.08 -25.93
N ALA A 48 19.67 25.84 -25.83
CA ALA A 48 20.65 26.24 -26.84
C ALA A 48 20.43 25.54 -28.20
N ALA A 49 19.97 24.29 -28.19
CA ALA A 49 19.61 23.55 -29.39
C ALA A 49 18.36 24.11 -30.10
N MET A 50 17.44 24.76 -29.36
CA MET A 50 16.19 25.30 -29.90
C MET A 50 16.36 26.69 -30.54
N LYS A 51 17.20 26.80 -31.57
CA LYS A 51 17.46 28.05 -32.30
C LYS A 51 16.18 28.69 -32.88
N THR A 52 16.14 30.02 -32.88
CA THR A 52 15.04 30.79 -33.49
C THR A 52 15.22 30.88 -35.01
N GLY A 53 14.12 31.05 -35.76
CA GLY A 53 14.16 31.25 -37.22
C GLY A 53 14.13 29.98 -38.08
N GLU A 54 14.37 28.79 -37.52
CA GLU A 54 14.36 27.51 -38.26
C GLU A 54 12.98 26.82 -38.31
N GLY A 55 11.94 27.49 -37.80
CA GLY A 55 10.58 26.93 -37.71
C GLY A 55 10.50 25.71 -36.77
N PRO A 56 9.38 24.97 -36.75
CA PRO A 56 9.19 23.84 -35.84
C PRO A 56 10.12 22.64 -36.09
N GLY A 57 10.77 22.57 -37.26
CA GLY A 57 11.74 21.52 -37.60
C GLY A 57 12.92 21.44 -36.63
N ILE A 58 13.26 22.56 -35.96
CA ILE A 58 14.32 22.63 -34.95
C ILE A 58 14.09 21.69 -33.76
N LEU A 59 12.83 21.35 -33.48
CA LEU A 59 12.48 20.47 -32.37
C LEU A 59 13.10 19.07 -32.51
N ARG A 60 13.49 18.66 -33.73
CA ARG A 60 14.21 17.39 -33.99
C ARG A 60 15.63 17.36 -33.44
N ALA A 61 16.21 18.52 -33.11
CA ALA A 61 17.51 18.60 -32.45
C ALA A 61 17.44 18.19 -30.96
N TYR A 62 16.25 17.93 -30.43
CA TYR A 62 16.05 17.53 -29.05
C TYR A 62 16.39 16.06 -28.79
N ASP A 63 17.27 15.83 -27.81
CA ASP A 63 17.74 14.50 -27.39
C ASP A 63 17.43 14.17 -25.91
N GLY A 64 16.66 15.04 -25.23
CA GLY A 64 16.32 14.88 -23.83
C GLY A 64 15.14 13.95 -23.56
N ASP A 65 14.68 13.93 -22.31
CA ASP A 65 13.64 13.04 -21.82
C ASP A 65 12.26 13.70 -21.61
N TYR A 66 12.12 15.02 -21.72
CA TYR A 66 10.83 15.68 -21.61
C TYR A 66 9.97 15.47 -22.86
N ASN A 67 8.66 15.56 -22.69
CA ASN A 67 7.74 15.48 -23.82
C ASN A 67 7.76 16.79 -24.64
N MET A 68 7.40 16.70 -25.92
CA MET A 68 7.53 17.77 -26.90
C MET A 68 6.85 19.10 -26.54
N PRO A 69 5.75 19.15 -25.77
CA PRO A 69 5.13 20.40 -25.36
C PRO A 69 6.07 21.29 -24.54
N TYR A 70 6.89 20.70 -23.64
CA TYR A 70 7.88 21.48 -22.90
C TYR A 70 9.04 21.93 -23.79
N VAL A 71 9.49 21.08 -24.71
CA VAL A 71 10.54 21.44 -25.67
C VAL A 71 10.08 22.59 -26.57
N THR A 72 8.82 22.57 -26.98
CA THR A 72 8.17 23.67 -27.70
C THR A 72 8.18 24.95 -26.87
N VAL A 73 7.92 24.87 -25.56
CA VAL A 73 8.05 26.03 -24.66
C VAL A 73 9.49 26.55 -24.65
N LEU A 74 10.51 25.69 -24.52
CA LEU A 74 11.92 26.13 -24.55
C LEU A 74 12.25 26.88 -25.85
N TRP A 75 11.76 26.37 -26.98
CA TRP A 75 11.91 27.04 -28.27
C TRP A 75 11.20 28.40 -28.31
N LEU A 76 9.97 28.49 -27.84
CA LEU A 76 9.22 29.76 -27.78
C LEU A 76 9.88 30.78 -26.83
N LEU A 77 10.43 30.32 -25.71
CA LEU A 77 11.15 31.18 -24.77
C LEU A 77 12.41 31.80 -25.38
N ASN A 78 13.01 31.19 -26.41
CA ASN A 78 14.18 31.77 -27.09
C ASN A 78 13.86 33.01 -27.94
N TYR A 79 12.60 33.26 -28.29
CA TYR A 79 12.18 34.51 -28.94
C TYR A 79 12.08 35.69 -27.96
N LEU A 80 12.03 35.42 -26.65
CA LEU A 80 11.97 36.47 -25.63
C LEU A 80 13.38 36.95 -25.26
N PRO A 81 13.58 38.26 -25.05
CA PRO A 81 14.86 38.79 -24.58
C PRO A 81 15.17 38.31 -23.15
N GLY A 82 16.45 38.32 -22.79
CA GLY A 82 16.92 38.00 -21.43
C GLY A 82 17.55 36.60 -21.29
N ARG A 83 18.10 36.34 -20.09
CA ARG A 83 18.85 35.11 -19.78
C ARG A 83 17.92 33.89 -19.75
N THR A 84 18.34 32.79 -20.37
CA THR A 84 17.60 31.51 -20.42
C THR A 84 17.15 31.02 -19.04
N ILE A 85 18.04 31.08 -18.05
CA ILE A 85 17.74 30.66 -16.68
C ILE A 85 16.53 31.37 -16.07
N VAL A 86 16.48 32.69 -16.24
CA VAL A 86 15.37 33.51 -15.74
C VAL A 86 14.08 33.14 -16.48
N LYS A 87 14.13 33.03 -17.80
CA LYS A 87 12.95 32.71 -18.63
C LYS A 87 12.34 31.35 -18.27
N VAL A 88 13.17 30.31 -18.20
CA VAL A 88 12.72 28.93 -17.90
C VAL A 88 12.16 28.85 -16.48
N LYS A 89 12.87 29.40 -15.50
CA LYS A 89 12.42 29.37 -14.10
C LYS A 89 11.17 30.21 -13.85
N LEU A 90 11.05 31.39 -14.47
CA LEU A 90 9.81 32.17 -14.39
C LEU A 90 8.61 31.45 -15.01
N PHE A 91 8.82 30.68 -16.08
CA PHE A 91 7.77 29.85 -16.65
C PHE A 91 7.32 28.75 -15.68
N SER A 92 8.24 28.08 -14.99
CA SER A 92 7.87 27.13 -13.91
C SER A 92 7.14 27.83 -12.76
N VAL A 93 7.64 28.99 -12.30
CA VAL A 93 7.01 29.78 -11.24
C VAL A 93 5.59 30.21 -11.60
N LEU A 94 5.32 30.57 -12.86
CA LEU A 94 3.96 30.90 -13.30
C LEU A 94 2.97 29.76 -12.97
N PHE A 95 3.35 28.51 -13.24
CA PHE A 95 2.50 27.36 -12.96
C PHE A 95 2.34 27.06 -11.46
N GLU A 96 3.30 27.45 -10.62
CA GLU A 96 3.13 27.42 -9.16
C GLU A 96 2.00 28.36 -8.71
N TYR A 97 1.90 29.56 -9.28
CA TYR A 97 0.81 30.49 -9.00
C TYR A 97 -0.53 30.00 -9.54
N LEU A 98 -0.55 29.47 -10.77
CA LEU A 98 -1.76 28.91 -11.37
C LEU A 98 -2.26 27.70 -10.56
N GLY A 99 -1.36 26.81 -10.14
CA GLY A 99 -1.73 25.66 -9.31
C GLY A 99 -2.14 26.05 -7.90
N ALA A 100 -1.53 27.07 -7.28
CA ALA A 100 -1.99 27.62 -6.01
C ALA A 100 -3.41 28.19 -6.11
N ALA A 101 -3.73 28.90 -7.20
CA ALA A 101 -5.08 29.38 -7.47
C ALA A 101 -6.07 28.22 -7.65
N ALA A 102 -5.69 27.17 -8.40
CA ALA A 102 -6.51 25.97 -8.54
C ALA A 102 -6.77 25.26 -7.20
N ALA A 103 -5.74 25.11 -6.36
CA ALA A 103 -5.86 24.56 -5.01
C ALA A 103 -6.83 25.39 -4.14
N GLY A 104 -6.71 26.72 -4.19
CA GLY A 104 -7.63 27.64 -3.53
C GLY A 104 -9.07 27.49 -4.03
N LEU A 105 -9.28 27.33 -5.34
CA LEU A 105 -10.61 27.10 -5.93
C LEU A 105 -11.24 25.80 -5.43
N ILE A 106 -10.46 24.73 -5.34
CA ILE A 106 -10.91 23.45 -4.78
C ILE A 106 -11.31 23.65 -3.31
N ALA A 107 -10.46 24.21 -2.47
CA ALA A 107 -10.76 24.42 -1.05
C ALA A 107 -12.00 25.31 -0.83
N ALA A 108 -12.15 26.33 -1.65
CA ALA A 108 -13.30 27.23 -1.65
C ALA A 108 -14.61 26.57 -2.12
N HIS A 109 -14.55 25.50 -2.91
CA HIS A 109 -15.72 24.73 -3.34
C HIS A 109 -16.42 24.06 -2.14
N PHE A 110 -15.64 23.56 -1.18
CA PHE A 110 -16.15 22.90 0.03
C PHE A 110 -16.50 23.87 1.17
N ALA A 111 -16.26 25.17 0.98
CA ALA A 111 -16.46 26.18 2.01
C ALA A 111 -17.84 26.84 1.88
N GLY A 112 -18.52 27.04 3.02
CA GLY A 112 -19.71 27.90 3.07
C GLY A 112 -19.42 29.34 2.61
N ALA A 113 -20.45 30.04 2.15
CA ALA A 113 -20.33 31.35 1.50
C ALA A 113 -19.47 32.37 2.27
N GLU A 114 -19.56 32.39 3.60
CA GLU A 114 -18.80 33.29 4.45
C GLU A 114 -17.30 32.98 4.53
N LYS A 115 -16.94 31.68 4.47
CA LYS A 115 -15.55 31.21 4.58
C LYS A 115 -14.87 30.99 3.24
N LYS A 116 -15.61 31.11 2.13
CA LYS A 116 -15.12 30.84 0.77
C LYS A 116 -13.86 31.62 0.41
N ARG A 117 -13.86 32.94 0.67
CA ARG A 117 -12.70 33.81 0.42
C ARG A 117 -11.52 33.48 1.32
N PHE A 118 -11.78 33.21 2.61
CA PHE A 118 -10.76 32.77 3.55
C PHE A 118 -10.09 31.47 3.10
N MET A 119 -10.88 30.45 2.75
CA MET A 119 -10.37 29.14 2.32
C MET A 119 -9.57 29.24 1.02
N PHE A 120 -10.07 30.02 0.05
CA PHE A 120 -9.33 30.33 -1.17
C PHE A 120 -7.96 30.94 -0.85
N THR A 121 -7.94 32.06 -0.10
CA THR A 121 -6.72 32.78 0.22
C THR A 121 -5.76 31.95 1.05
N ALA A 122 -6.24 31.27 2.10
CA ALA A 122 -5.39 30.48 3.00
C ALA A 122 -4.70 29.32 2.28
N VAL A 123 -5.41 28.61 1.40
CA VAL A 123 -4.82 27.50 0.63
C VAL A 123 -3.87 28.00 -0.45
N CYS A 124 -4.18 29.11 -1.14
CA CYS A 124 -3.24 29.73 -2.07
C CYS A 124 -1.91 30.06 -1.38
N ILE A 125 -1.98 30.70 -0.19
CA ILE A 125 -0.80 31.04 0.60
C ILE A 125 -0.06 29.78 1.05
N ALA A 126 -0.77 28.78 1.57
CA ALA A 126 -0.16 27.54 2.01
C ALA A 126 0.64 26.86 0.89
N VAL A 127 0.09 26.81 -0.33
CA VAL A 127 0.77 26.22 -1.50
C VAL A 127 1.95 27.08 -1.97
N LEU A 128 1.79 28.41 -2.06
CA LEU A 128 2.85 29.31 -2.54
C LEU A 128 4.09 29.34 -1.64
N PHE A 129 3.89 29.19 -0.33
CA PHE A 129 4.96 29.14 0.67
C PHE A 129 5.38 27.73 1.02
N TYR A 130 4.80 26.73 0.37
CA TYR A 130 5.16 25.35 0.64
C TYR A 130 6.59 25.09 0.14
N PRO A 131 7.49 24.51 0.96
CA PRO A 131 8.92 24.50 0.65
C PRO A 131 9.27 23.83 -0.68
N SER A 132 8.70 22.65 -0.98
CA SER A 132 8.96 21.96 -2.25
C SER A 132 8.43 22.74 -3.46
N SER A 133 7.32 23.48 -3.32
CA SER A 133 6.83 24.37 -4.38
C SER A 133 7.82 25.48 -4.67
N VAL A 134 8.38 26.12 -3.65
CA VAL A 134 9.40 27.17 -3.81
C VAL A 134 10.68 26.61 -4.43
N LEU A 135 11.13 25.44 -3.97
CA LEU A 135 12.38 24.84 -4.42
C LEU A 135 12.30 24.27 -5.84
N ASN A 136 11.15 23.74 -6.28
CA ASN A 136 11.00 23.06 -7.57
C ASN A 136 11.27 23.99 -8.77
N GLY A 137 10.48 25.05 -8.96
CA GLY A 137 10.66 25.93 -10.12
C GLY A 137 11.78 26.94 -9.92
N ALA A 138 11.73 27.71 -8.84
CA ALA A 138 12.63 28.86 -8.69
C ALA A 138 14.09 28.48 -8.38
N TRP A 139 14.32 27.50 -7.49
CA TRP A 139 15.68 27.11 -7.11
C TRP A 139 16.24 26.03 -8.01
N TRP A 140 15.49 24.95 -8.26
CA TRP A 140 15.95 23.83 -9.07
C TRP A 140 15.82 24.09 -10.57
N GLY A 141 14.73 24.72 -11.02
CA GLY A 141 14.41 24.89 -12.43
C GLY A 141 13.62 23.72 -13.03
N GLN A 142 13.02 22.87 -12.20
CA GLN A 142 12.16 21.79 -12.63
C GLN A 142 10.76 22.29 -13.03
N CYS A 143 10.01 21.44 -13.74
CA CYS A 143 8.71 21.78 -14.30
C CYS A 143 7.54 20.96 -13.68
N ASP A 144 7.75 20.30 -12.53
CA ASP A 144 6.76 19.40 -11.92
C ASP A 144 5.44 20.10 -11.63
N PHE A 145 5.47 21.36 -11.22
CA PHE A 145 4.25 22.08 -10.88
C PHE A 145 3.32 22.33 -12.08
N ILE A 146 3.81 22.22 -13.32
CA ILE A 146 3.00 22.39 -14.53
C ILE A 146 1.90 21.33 -14.61
N TYR A 147 2.27 20.05 -14.55
CA TYR A 147 1.29 18.97 -14.65
C TYR A 147 0.38 18.97 -13.40
N VAL A 148 0.91 19.30 -12.23
CA VAL A 148 0.13 19.42 -10.98
C VAL A 148 -0.94 20.49 -11.10
N ALA A 149 -0.61 21.69 -11.62
CA ALA A 149 -1.58 22.75 -11.84
C ALA A 149 -2.72 22.31 -12.77
N PHE A 150 -2.41 21.65 -13.88
CA PHE A 150 -3.42 21.09 -14.78
C PHE A 150 -4.30 20.04 -14.10
N LEU A 151 -3.71 19.14 -13.28
CA LEU A 151 -4.48 18.16 -12.52
C LEU A 151 -5.38 18.79 -11.45
N LEU A 152 -4.95 19.86 -10.80
CA LEU A 152 -5.80 20.59 -9.85
C LEU A 152 -6.98 21.26 -10.56
N TYR A 153 -6.76 21.87 -11.72
CA TYR A 153 -7.86 22.38 -12.54
C TYR A 153 -8.77 21.26 -13.06
N MET A 154 -8.22 20.09 -13.39
CA MET A 154 -8.98 18.91 -13.78
C MET A 154 -9.90 18.45 -12.64
N ILE A 155 -9.38 18.33 -11.42
CA ILE A 155 -10.16 18.01 -10.21
C ILE A 155 -11.24 19.06 -9.98
N TYR A 156 -10.90 20.35 -10.08
CA TYR A 156 -11.87 21.43 -9.95
C TYR A 156 -12.97 21.34 -11.01
N ALA A 157 -12.63 21.02 -12.27
CA ALA A 157 -13.60 20.80 -13.33
C ALA A 157 -14.51 19.59 -13.06
N LEU A 158 -13.98 18.50 -12.47
CA LEU A 158 -14.79 17.35 -12.04
C LEU A 158 -15.78 17.70 -10.92
N LEU A 159 -15.34 18.47 -9.92
CA LEU A 159 -16.20 18.98 -8.83
C LEU A 159 -17.30 19.92 -9.37
N ARG A 160 -17.06 20.54 -10.53
CA ARG A 160 -18.02 21.39 -11.25
C ARG A 160 -18.80 20.64 -12.33
N GLU A 161 -18.64 19.32 -12.41
CA GLU A 161 -19.28 18.43 -13.39
C GLU A 161 -19.01 18.82 -14.86
N ARG A 162 -17.88 19.48 -15.12
CA ARG A 162 -17.40 19.85 -16.46
C ARG A 162 -16.45 18.78 -17.00
N TYR A 163 -16.99 17.60 -17.30
CA TYR A 163 -16.19 16.41 -17.61
C TYR A 163 -15.31 16.52 -18.87
N ALA A 164 -15.77 17.22 -19.92
CA ALA A 164 -14.95 17.45 -21.12
C ALA A 164 -13.72 18.30 -20.80
N ALA A 165 -13.92 19.40 -20.07
CA ALA A 165 -12.82 20.25 -19.61
C ALA A 165 -11.86 19.47 -18.71
N ALA A 166 -12.38 18.62 -17.82
CA ALA A 166 -11.54 17.76 -16.99
C ALA A 166 -10.63 16.84 -17.83
N MET A 167 -11.16 16.15 -18.85
CA MET A 167 -10.33 15.25 -19.68
C MET A 167 -9.35 16.00 -20.58
N LEU A 168 -9.71 17.18 -21.09
CA LEU A 168 -8.75 18.04 -21.80
C LEU A 168 -7.60 18.47 -20.87
N LEU A 169 -7.90 18.88 -19.64
CA LEU A 169 -6.88 19.24 -18.63
C LEU A 169 -6.02 18.05 -18.21
N LEU A 170 -6.60 16.84 -18.16
CA LEU A 170 -5.83 15.61 -17.96
C LEU A 170 -4.85 15.38 -19.11
N GLY A 171 -5.28 15.63 -20.36
CA GLY A 171 -4.41 15.56 -21.53
C GLY A 171 -3.30 16.58 -21.49
N CYS A 172 -3.59 17.82 -21.05
CA CYS A 172 -2.54 18.82 -20.78
C CYS A 172 -1.53 18.32 -19.75
N ALA A 173 -1.96 17.72 -18.63
CA ALA A 173 -1.04 17.19 -17.63
C ALA A 173 -0.14 16.07 -18.20
N PHE A 174 -0.74 15.10 -18.90
CA PHE A 174 0.00 14.01 -19.57
C PHE A 174 0.89 14.49 -20.69
N SER A 175 0.63 15.64 -21.31
CA SER A 175 1.50 16.23 -22.31
C SER A 175 2.82 16.74 -21.76
N PHE A 176 2.88 17.08 -20.48
CA PHE A 176 4.11 17.56 -19.86
C PHE A 176 4.85 16.45 -19.13
N LYS A 177 4.13 15.56 -18.40
CA LYS A 177 4.79 14.64 -17.47
C LYS A 177 4.01 13.34 -17.26
N LEU A 178 4.72 12.21 -17.32
CA LEU A 178 4.15 10.87 -17.14
C LEU A 178 3.51 10.70 -15.75
N GLN A 179 4.06 11.38 -14.75
CA GLN A 179 3.60 11.37 -13.35
C GLN A 179 2.14 11.82 -13.20
N ALA A 180 1.53 12.42 -14.22
CA ALA A 180 0.08 12.62 -14.26
C ALA A 180 -0.74 11.31 -14.11
N VAL A 181 -0.12 10.16 -14.41
CA VAL A 181 -0.69 8.82 -14.21
C VAL A 181 -1.13 8.56 -12.76
N LEU A 182 -0.52 9.22 -11.77
CA LEU A 182 -0.82 9.04 -10.35
C LEU A 182 -2.26 9.40 -9.97
N ILE A 183 -2.98 10.17 -10.79
CA ILE A 183 -4.39 10.48 -10.52
C ILE A 183 -5.37 9.48 -11.17
N LEU A 184 -4.90 8.64 -12.10
CA LEU A 184 -5.78 7.75 -12.87
C LEU A 184 -6.55 6.74 -12.02
N PRO A 185 -5.94 6.07 -11.01
CA PRO A 185 -6.68 5.08 -10.24
C PRO A 185 -7.96 5.64 -9.61
N VAL A 186 -7.86 6.80 -8.94
CA VAL A 186 -9.04 7.44 -8.33
C VAL A 186 -10.01 7.98 -9.38
N LEU A 187 -9.51 8.51 -10.50
CA LEU A 187 -10.35 9.03 -11.58
C LEU A 187 -11.17 7.94 -12.28
N LEU A 188 -10.56 6.78 -12.55
CA LEU A 188 -11.24 5.63 -13.15
C LEU A 188 -12.29 5.07 -12.20
N ILE A 189 -11.98 4.97 -10.90
CA ILE A 189 -12.96 4.58 -9.87
C ILE A 189 -14.11 5.60 -9.79
N PHE A 190 -13.81 6.90 -9.84
CA PHE A 190 -14.82 7.97 -9.89
C PHE A 190 -15.74 7.84 -11.09
N TRP A 191 -15.17 7.70 -12.30
CA TRP A 191 -15.94 7.48 -13.53
C TRP A 191 -16.81 6.23 -13.40
N TRP A 192 -16.25 5.12 -12.92
CA TRP A 192 -16.95 3.85 -12.79
C TRP A 192 -18.11 3.89 -11.79
N LYS A 193 -17.87 4.51 -10.63
CA LYS A 193 -18.83 4.58 -9.52
C LYS A 193 -19.89 5.65 -9.73
N LYS A 194 -19.50 6.86 -10.16
CA LYS A 194 -20.41 8.00 -10.35
C LYS A 194 -21.25 7.86 -11.62
N ARG A 195 -20.72 7.23 -12.68
CA ARG A 195 -21.41 7.02 -13.98
C ARG A 195 -22.07 8.29 -14.54
N SER A 196 -21.39 9.42 -14.36
CA SER A 196 -21.91 10.75 -14.69
C SER A 196 -21.53 11.23 -16.08
N PHE A 197 -20.60 10.56 -16.75
CA PHE A 197 -20.16 10.84 -18.12
C PHE A 197 -19.63 9.57 -18.79
N SER A 198 -19.65 9.53 -20.12
CA SER A 198 -19.20 8.37 -20.89
C SER A 198 -17.68 8.24 -20.90
N GLY A 199 -17.18 7.01 -20.87
CA GLY A 199 -15.76 6.70 -21.01
C GLY A 199 -15.14 7.22 -22.31
N ALA A 200 -15.95 7.52 -23.33
CA ALA A 200 -15.48 8.16 -24.57
C ALA A 200 -14.79 9.53 -24.31
N TYR A 201 -15.09 10.19 -23.19
CA TYR A 201 -14.42 11.44 -22.82
C TYR A 201 -12.91 11.28 -22.61
N PHE A 202 -12.42 10.08 -22.24
CA PHE A 202 -10.99 9.83 -22.14
C PHE A 202 -10.26 9.94 -23.50
N LEU A 203 -10.98 9.87 -24.62
CA LEU A 203 -10.41 10.16 -25.94
C LEU A 203 -10.01 11.63 -26.07
N LEU A 204 -10.64 12.55 -25.33
CA LEU A 204 -10.24 13.96 -25.28
C LEU A 204 -8.86 14.13 -24.63
N THR A 205 -8.49 13.25 -23.69
CA THR A 205 -7.15 13.23 -23.09
C THR A 205 -6.11 12.95 -24.17
N ALA A 206 -6.30 11.87 -24.94
CA ALA A 206 -5.38 11.50 -26.03
C ALA A 206 -5.35 12.57 -27.12
N ALA A 207 -6.51 13.10 -27.51
CA ALA A 207 -6.59 14.17 -28.51
C ALA A 207 -5.87 15.45 -28.05
N MET A 208 -5.99 15.84 -26.77
CA MET A 208 -5.28 17.01 -26.27
C MET A 208 -3.77 16.78 -26.22
N MET A 209 -3.32 15.55 -25.94
CA MET A 209 -1.90 15.21 -26.01
C MET A 209 -1.32 15.43 -27.41
N GLU A 210 -2.05 15.01 -28.44
CA GLU A 210 -1.71 15.26 -29.85
C GLU A 210 -1.70 16.77 -30.16
N VAL A 211 -2.74 17.50 -29.72
CA VAL A 211 -2.86 18.94 -29.97
C VAL A 211 -1.66 19.72 -29.45
N LEU A 212 -1.18 19.42 -28.24
CA LEU A 212 -0.01 20.11 -27.67
C LEU A 212 1.31 19.70 -28.34
N CYS A 213 1.34 18.57 -29.04
CA CYS A 213 2.49 18.11 -29.82
C CYS A 213 2.44 18.53 -31.30
N ILE A 214 1.40 19.25 -31.76
CA ILE A 214 1.28 19.73 -33.15
C ILE A 214 2.57 20.42 -33.65
N PRO A 215 3.23 21.31 -32.89
CA PRO A 215 4.48 21.93 -33.35
C PRO A 215 5.58 20.89 -33.67
N ALA A 216 5.74 19.86 -32.85
CA ALA A 216 6.71 18.79 -33.10
C ALA A 216 6.31 17.93 -34.30
N ILE A 217 5.02 17.60 -34.43
CA ILE A 217 4.50 16.83 -35.57
C ILE A 217 4.69 17.60 -36.88
N ALA A 218 4.40 18.91 -36.89
CA ALA A 218 4.68 19.80 -38.02
C ALA A 218 6.18 19.93 -38.30
N GLY A 219 7.02 19.87 -37.25
CA GLY A 219 8.48 19.74 -37.35
C GLY A 219 8.97 18.37 -37.82
N GLY A 220 8.03 17.46 -38.12
CA GLY A 220 8.29 16.16 -38.74
C GLY A 220 8.45 14.99 -37.76
N TYR A 221 8.10 15.13 -36.49
CA TYR A 221 7.93 13.95 -35.63
C TYR A 221 6.73 13.12 -36.06
N SER A 222 6.75 11.82 -35.72
CA SER A 222 5.59 10.95 -35.86
C SER A 222 4.39 11.50 -35.07
N VAL A 223 3.17 11.32 -35.58
CA VAL A 223 1.93 11.62 -34.83
C VAL A 223 1.92 10.91 -33.49
N PHE A 224 2.51 9.71 -33.38
CA PHE A 224 2.56 8.98 -32.11
C PHE A 224 3.63 9.49 -31.11
N ILE A 225 4.29 10.62 -31.37
CA ILE A 225 5.34 11.18 -30.48
C ILE A 225 4.89 11.42 -29.02
N PRO A 226 3.64 11.87 -28.72
CA PRO A 226 3.24 12.09 -27.34
C PRO A 226 3.30 10.81 -26.49
N PHE A 227 3.14 9.64 -27.13
CA PHE A 227 3.12 8.33 -26.47
C PHE A 227 4.49 7.64 -26.48
N SER A 228 5.22 7.73 -27.59
CA SER A 228 6.52 7.03 -27.75
C SER A 228 7.65 7.62 -26.91
N ILE A 229 7.53 8.87 -26.47
CA ILE A 229 8.46 9.43 -25.47
C ILE A 229 8.37 8.66 -24.15
N TYR A 230 7.16 8.33 -23.70
CA TYR A 230 6.98 7.61 -22.44
C TYR A 230 7.43 6.17 -22.51
N THR A 231 7.27 5.48 -23.64
CA THR A 231 7.81 4.13 -23.79
C THR A 231 9.34 4.11 -23.73
N ARG A 232 10.01 5.15 -24.24
CA ARG A 232 11.47 5.30 -24.15
C ARG A 232 11.98 5.70 -22.76
N GLN A 233 11.15 6.34 -21.94
CA GLN A 233 11.50 6.66 -20.55
C GLN A 233 11.48 5.43 -19.63
N LEU A 234 10.62 4.44 -19.92
CA LEU A 234 10.52 3.23 -19.12
C LEU A 234 11.86 2.48 -19.11
N GLY A 235 12.40 2.25 -17.91
CA GLY A 235 13.68 1.54 -17.72
C GLY A 235 14.95 2.40 -17.85
N ARG A 236 14.85 3.72 -18.06
CA ARG A 236 16.01 4.62 -18.15
C ARG A 236 16.81 4.71 -16.85
N TYR A 237 16.14 4.57 -15.70
CA TYR A 237 16.75 4.56 -14.37
C TYR A 237 16.39 3.24 -13.65
N PRO A 238 17.08 2.13 -13.95
CA PRO A 238 16.74 0.81 -13.43
C PRO A 238 17.20 0.65 -11.97
N TYR A 239 16.66 1.48 -11.09
CA TYR A 239 16.95 1.50 -9.65
C TYR A 239 15.64 1.44 -8.87
N MET A 240 15.62 0.64 -7.80
CA MET A 240 14.46 0.59 -6.90
C MET A 240 14.26 1.92 -6.18
N TYR A 241 15.37 2.58 -5.82
CA TYR A 241 15.40 3.85 -5.12
C TYR A 241 16.07 4.95 -5.96
N VAL A 242 15.42 6.11 -6.09
CA VAL A 242 15.98 7.28 -6.80
C VAL A 242 15.67 8.56 -6.02
N PHE A 243 16.18 8.70 -4.81
CA PHE A 243 16.08 9.91 -3.96
C PHE A 243 14.68 10.30 -3.45
N TYR A 244 13.59 9.65 -3.87
CA TYR A 244 12.32 9.77 -3.15
C TYR A 244 12.30 8.82 -1.95
N PRO A 245 12.20 9.33 -0.70
CA PRO A 245 12.32 8.51 0.52
C PRO A 245 11.05 7.67 0.76
N ASN A 246 10.83 6.65 -0.07
CA ASN A 246 9.75 5.69 0.04
C ASN A 246 10.23 4.33 0.53
N PHE A 247 9.35 3.31 0.48
CA PHE A 247 9.65 1.94 0.91
C PHE A 247 11.00 1.43 0.39
N TRP A 248 11.37 1.77 -0.85
CA TRP A 248 12.63 1.30 -1.45
C TRP A 248 13.88 1.95 -0.88
N ALA A 249 13.78 3.03 -0.11
CA ALA A 249 14.92 3.57 0.64
C ALA A 249 15.45 2.57 1.69
N LEU A 250 14.57 1.69 2.20
CA LEU A 250 14.94 0.61 3.12
C LEU A 250 15.68 -0.54 2.41
N PHE A 251 15.48 -0.66 1.09
CA PHE A 251 15.96 -1.75 0.25
C PHE A 251 16.65 -1.19 -1.01
N LYS A 252 17.46 -0.14 -0.83
CA LYS A 252 18.00 0.65 -1.94
C LYS A 252 18.89 -0.16 -2.88
N ASP A 253 19.55 -1.18 -2.34
CA ASP A 253 20.49 -2.04 -3.06
C ASP A 253 19.81 -3.28 -3.70
N SER A 254 18.49 -3.39 -3.61
CA SER A 254 17.75 -4.51 -4.19
C SER A 254 17.80 -4.52 -5.73
N PRO A 255 18.02 -5.69 -6.36
CA PRO A 255 18.03 -5.85 -7.82
C PRO A 255 16.76 -5.37 -8.52
N TYR A 256 16.88 -4.31 -9.32
CA TYR A 256 15.75 -3.70 -10.01
C TYR A 256 14.96 -4.68 -10.89
N TYR A 257 15.65 -5.48 -11.73
CA TYR A 257 14.99 -6.38 -12.68
C TYR A 257 14.21 -7.53 -12.02
N ILE A 258 14.46 -7.79 -10.74
CA ILE A 258 13.71 -8.78 -9.94
C ILE A 258 12.55 -8.08 -9.23
N PHE A 259 12.83 -7.01 -8.49
CA PHE A 259 11.87 -6.43 -7.55
C PHE A 259 10.94 -5.37 -8.14
N SER A 260 11.27 -4.75 -9.27
CA SER A 260 10.43 -3.70 -9.89
C SER A 260 9.07 -4.22 -10.34
N ASN A 261 9.03 -5.38 -11.00
CA ASN A 261 7.78 -6.02 -11.43
C ASN A 261 6.92 -6.42 -10.22
N VAL A 262 7.57 -6.97 -9.19
CA VAL A 262 6.93 -7.34 -7.92
C VAL A 262 6.28 -6.13 -7.29
N ALA A 263 7.00 -5.01 -7.22
CA ALA A 263 6.51 -3.73 -6.70
C ALA A 263 5.26 -3.25 -7.46
N ILE A 264 5.38 -3.12 -8.79
CA ILE A 264 4.33 -2.56 -9.65
C ILE A 264 3.07 -3.41 -9.57
N LEU A 265 3.18 -4.74 -9.71
CA LEU A 265 2.03 -5.63 -9.69
C LEU A 265 1.37 -5.70 -8.31
N SER A 266 2.14 -5.60 -7.21
CA SER A 266 1.59 -5.55 -5.85
C SER A 266 0.78 -4.27 -5.60
N ILE A 267 1.26 -3.14 -6.12
CA ILE A 267 0.53 -1.87 -6.06
C ILE A 267 -0.73 -1.93 -6.90
N LEU A 268 -0.67 -2.52 -8.10
CA LEU A 268 -1.86 -2.74 -8.94
C LEU A 268 -2.89 -3.64 -8.23
N ALA A 269 -2.44 -4.68 -7.53
CA ALA A 269 -3.31 -5.51 -6.71
C ALA A 269 -3.98 -4.71 -5.58
N GLY A 270 -3.20 -3.91 -4.83
CA GLY A 270 -3.72 -3.04 -3.77
C GLY A 270 -4.73 -1.99 -4.29
N LEU A 271 -4.42 -1.32 -5.40
CA LEU A 271 -5.32 -0.38 -6.07
C LEU A 271 -6.57 -1.08 -6.63
N GLY A 272 -6.44 -2.32 -7.11
CA GLY A 272 -7.57 -3.15 -7.54
C GLY A 272 -8.50 -3.51 -6.39
N ILE A 273 -7.96 -3.94 -5.24
CA ILE A 273 -8.74 -4.19 -4.01
C ILE A 273 -9.44 -2.91 -3.56
N PHE A 274 -8.75 -1.78 -3.58
CA PHE A 274 -9.33 -0.48 -3.28
C PHE A 274 -10.48 -0.13 -4.25
N ALA A 275 -10.28 -0.30 -5.56
CA ALA A 275 -11.30 -0.08 -6.57
C ALA A 275 -12.55 -0.93 -6.33
N VAL A 276 -12.39 -2.24 -6.12
CA VAL A 276 -13.49 -3.16 -5.82
C VAL A 276 -14.21 -2.73 -4.54
N SER A 277 -13.48 -2.30 -3.52
CA SER A 277 -14.03 -1.82 -2.25
C SER A 277 -14.89 -0.58 -2.44
N VAL A 278 -14.42 0.42 -3.19
CA VAL A 278 -15.20 1.64 -3.48
C VAL A 278 -16.40 1.35 -4.38
N ILE A 279 -16.24 0.51 -5.40
CA ILE A 279 -17.33 0.15 -6.32
C ILE A 279 -18.47 -0.56 -5.56
N ARG A 280 -18.12 -1.45 -4.62
CA ARG A 280 -19.08 -2.21 -3.81
C ARG A 280 -19.58 -1.47 -2.57
N LYS A 281 -19.02 -0.31 -2.26
CA LYS A 281 -19.53 0.57 -1.20
C LYS A 281 -21.02 0.86 -1.44
N LYS A 282 -21.85 0.60 -0.43
CA LYS A 282 -23.31 0.78 -0.52
C LYS A 282 -23.73 2.23 -0.30
N THR A 283 -22.96 2.96 0.50
CA THR A 283 -23.12 4.39 0.74
C THR A 283 -22.61 5.18 -0.47
N GLU A 284 -23.22 6.34 -0.73
CA GLU A 284 -22.72 7.26 -1.74
C GLU A 284 -21.35 7.79 -1.33
N VAL A 285 -20.47 8.00 -2.31
CA VAL A 285 -19.14 8.56 -2.08
C VAL A 285 -19.25 10.07 -2.21
N SER A 286 -19.09 10.79 -1.10
CA SER A 286 -19.14 12.25 -1.10
C SER A 286 -17.95 12.86 -1.84
N GLU A 287 -18.08 14.11 -2.29
CA GLU A 287 -16.97 14.85 -2.91
C GLU A 287 -15.74 14.94 -1.99
N ARG A 288 -15.96 15.02 -0.68
CA ARG A 288 -14.89 15.04 0.32
C ARG A 288 -14.16 13.69 0.40
N GLN A 289 -14.90 12.59 0.31
CA GLN A 289 -14.30 11.25 0.24
C GLN A 289 -13.52 11.05 -1.06
N TRP A 290 -13.95 11.62 -2.19
CA TRP A 290 -13.16 11.60 -3.42
C TRP A 290 -11.82 12.34 -3.27
N MET A 291 -11.80 13.46 -2.54
CA MET A 291 -10.54 14.14 -2.21
C MET A 291 -9.66 13.29 -1.28
N GLU A 292 -10.23 12.62 -0.29
CA GLU A 292 -9.51 11.68 0.58
C GLU A 292 -8.89 10.54 -0.23
N PHE A 293 -9.66 9.94 -1.14
CA PHE A 293 -9.21 8.86 -2.02
C PHE A 293 -8.09 9.32 -2.96
N ALA A 294 -8.14 10.55 -3.47
CA ALA A 294 -7.08 11.11 -4.30
C ALA A 294 -5.77 11.28 -3.54
N VAL A 295 -5.81 11.81 -2.31
CA VAL A 295 -4.63 11.88 -1.44
C VAL A 295 -4.10 10.48 -1.14
N TRP A 296 -4.98 9.56 -0.74
CA TRP A 296 -4.58 8.21 -0.37
C TRP A 296 -3.94 7.47 -1.54
N SER A 297 -4.56 7.49 -2.73
CA SER A 297 -4.07 6.73 -3.89
C SER A 297 -2.75 7.28 -4.41
N THR A 298 -2.63 8.61 -4.51
CA THR A 298 -1.39 9.25 -4.96
C THR A 298 -0.26 8.98 -3.97
N PHE A 299 -0.51 9.14 -2.67
CA PHE A 299 0.51 8.90 -1.64
C PHE A 299 0.88 7.42 -1.52
N LEU A 300 -0.08 6.49 -1.60
CA LEU A 300 0.20 5.04 -1.67
C LEU A 300 1.18 4.73 -2.81
N MET A 301 0.91 5.25 -4.02
CA MET A 301 1.78 5.02 -5.16
C MET A 301 3.17 5.64 -4.96
N MET A 302 3.26 6.84 -4.40
CA MET A 302 4.55 7.45 -4.05
C MET A 302 5.34 6.60 -3.03
N CYS A 303 4.66 6.01 -2.05
CA CYS A 303 5.28 5.19 -1.01
C CYS A 303 5.80 3.83 -1.48
N PHE A 304 5.33 3.31 -2.62
CA PHE A 304 5.65 1.93 -3.03
C PHE A 304 6.13 1.79 -4.47
N LEU A 305 5.91 2.73 -5.39
CA LEU A 305 6.45 2.61 -6.74
C LEU A 305 7.99 2.73 -6.74
N PRO A 306 8.70 1.90 -7.52
CA PRO A 306 10.13 2.06 -7.74
C PRO A 306 10.42 3.25 -8.66
N CYS A 307 11.70 3.60 -8.84
CA CYS A 307 12.15 4.66 -9.75
C CYS A 307 11.55 6.06 -9.47
N MET A 308 11.21 6.34 -8.22
CA MET A 308 10.59 7.62 -7.84
C MET A 308 11.64 8.65 -7.45
N HIS A 309 11.62 9.81 -8.11
CA HIS A 309 12.40 11.00 -7.75
C HIS A 309 11.72 11.83 -6.67
N GLU A 310 12.50 12.49 -5.81
CA GLU A 310 12.08 13.39 -4.74
C GLU A 310 10.99 14.37 -5.21
N ARG A 311 11.13 14.90 -6.42
CA ARG A 311 10.19 15.86 -7.03
C ARG A 311 8.85 15.28 -7.50
N TYR A 312 8.73 13.96 -7.66
CA TYR A 312 7.49 13.34 -8.15
C TYR A 312 6.35 13.37 -7.10
N GLY A 313 6.68 13.62 -5.83
CA GLY A 313 5.68 13.74 -4.74
C GLY A 313 4.77 14.95 -4.81
N MET A 314 5.07 15.93 -5.68
CA MET A 314 4.41 17.25 -5.70
C MET A 314 2.87 17.19 -5.73
N LEU A 315 2.29 16.26 -6.51
CA LEU A 315 0.83 16.10 -6.55
C LEU A 315 0.27 15.64 -5.20
N ALA A 316 0.87 14.62 -4.58
CA ALA A 316 0.43 14.08 -3.30
C ALA A 316 0.56 15.13 -2.19
N GLU A 317 1.65 15.90 -2.21
CA GLU A 317 1.89 17.01 -1.30
C GLU A 317 0.80 18.08 -1.37
N VAL A 318 0.51 18.60 -2.57
CA VAL A 318 -0.48 19.66 -2.73
C VAL A 318 -1.90 19.16 -2.41
N LEU A 319 -2.23 17.92 -2.78
CA LEU A 319 -3.52 17.31 -2.40
C LEU A 319 -3.62 17.14 -0.88
N ALA A 320 -2.54 16.74 -0.19
CA ALA A 320 -2.52 16.60 1.26
C ALA A 320 -2.71 17.96 1.96
N ILE A 321 -2.11 19.04 1.44
CA ILE A 321 -2.34 20.41 1.93
C ILE A 321 -3.82 20.76 1.77
N ILE A 322 -4.40 20.59 0.58
CA ILE A 322 -5.82 20.89 0.34
C ILE A 322 -6.69 20.09 1.33
N TYR A 323 -6.41 18.79 1.48
CA TYR A 323 -7.17 17.91 2.38
C TYR A 323 -7.01 18.27 3.86
N ALA A 324 -5.87 18.78 4.31
CA ALA A 324 -5.70 19.31 5.67
C ALA A 324 -6.63 20.49 5.99
N PHE A 325 -6.99 21.31 4.99
CA PHE A 325 -7.97 22.38 5.17
C PHE A 325 -9.42 21.87 5.16
N LEU A 326 -9.69 20.80 4.42
CA LEU A 326 -10.98 20.10 4.40
C LEU A 326 -11.22 19.35 5.72
N ASP A 327 -10.16 18.68 6.20
CA ASP A 327 -10.14 17.88 7.40
C ASP A 327 -8.95 18.22 8.28
N ARG A 328 -9.20 19.08 9.27
CA ARG A 328 -8.15 19.53 10.19
C ARG A 328 -7.40 18.38 10.84
N LYS A 329 -8.02 17.23 11.10
CA LYS A 329 -7.32 16.13 11.79
C LYS A 329 -6.22 15.48 10.92
N THR A 330 -6.08 15.84 9.63
CA THR A 330 -5.02 15.35 8.73
C THR A 330 -3.93 16.38 8.49
N TRP A 331 -3.92 17.51 9.22
CA TRP A 331 -2.91 18.57 9.06
C TRP A 331 -1.48 18.05 9.19
N TRP A 332 -1.26 17.15 10.15
CA TRP A 332 0.06 16.59 10.42
C TRP A 332 0.53 15.68 9.29
N ASN A 333 -0.37 15.02 8.54
CA ASN A 333 0.02 14.22 7.38
C ASN A 333 0.67 15.11 6.32
N ALA A 334 0.07 16.27 6.04
CA ALA A 334 0.63 17.23 5.09
C ALA A 334 1.99 17.75 5.57
N VAL A 335 2.17 17.94 6.89
CA VAL A 335 3.45 18.35 7.47
C VAL A 335 4.51 17.26 7.36
N VAL A 336 4.20 16.01 7.65
CA VAL A 336 5.18 14.90 7.55
C VAL A 336 5.60 14.69 6.10
N ILE A 337 4.64 14.65 5.17
CA ILE A 337 4.92 14.51 3.74
C ILE A 337 5.77 15.71 3.25
N GLY A 338 5.43 16.93 3.68
CA GLY A 338 6.19 18.12 3.29
C GLY A 338 7.57 18.24 3.90
N ALA A 339 7.74 17.84 5.16
CA ALA A 339 9.03 17.84 5.82
C ALA A 339 9.98 16.82 5.17
N GLY A 340 9.49 15.61 4.87
CA GLY A 340 10.27 14.60 4.17
C GLY A 340 10.67 15.06 2.76
N SER A 341 9.74 15.68 2.02
CA SER A 341 10.02 16.22 0.68
C SER A 341 11.02 17.37 0.75
N LEU A 342 10.85 18.31 1.69
CA LEU A 342 11.81 19.39 1.92
C LEU A 342 13.21 18.84 2.19
N ILE A 343 13.34 17.87 3.11
CA ILE A 343 14.64 17.26 3.42
C ILE A 343 15.22 16.63 2.15
N ALA A 344 14.47 15.81 1.42
CA ALA A 344 14.93 15.21 0.18
C ALA A 344 15.40 16.25 -0.85
N TYR A 345 14.65 17.33 -1.04
CA TYR A 345 15.04 18.46 -1.90
C TYR A 345 16.34 19.12 -1.44
N LEU A 346 16.50 19.37 -0.14
CA LEU A 346 17.71 20.00 0.40
C LEU A 346 18.93 19.10 0.21
N GLN A 347 18.76 17.79 0.40
CA GLN A 347 19.84 16.83 0.24
C GLN A 347 20.28 16.69 -1.21
N VAL A 348 19.34 16.61 -2.15
CA VAL A 348 19.65 16.44 -3.57
C VAL A 348 20.10 17.75 -4.22
N THR A 349 19.44 18.87 -3.95
CA THR A 349 19.75 20.16 -4.61
C THR A 349 21.04 20.78 -4.08
N PHE A 350 21.26 20.70 -2.75
CA PHE A 350 22.36 21.41 -2.08
C PHE A 350 23.43 20.47 -1.51
N GLY A 351 23.36 19.17 -1.79
CA GLY A 351 24.34 18.17 -1.35
C GLY A 351 24.43 18.04 0.18
N GLN A 352 23.41 18.46 0.92
CA GLN A 352 23.39 18.37 2.37
C GLN A 352 23.06 16.94 2.81
N HIS A 353 23.63 16.45 3.91
CA HIS A 353 23.21 15.19 4.50
C HIS A 353 22.52 15.48 5.84
N ILE A 354 21.20 15.66 5.79
CA ILE A 354 20.41 16.12 6.95
C ILE A 354 19.90 14.91 7.75
N LEU A 355 19.21 13.99 7.09
CA LEU A 355 18.60 12.82 7.71
C LEU A 355 18.61 11.64 6.73
N PRO A 356 19.04 10.43 7.15
CA PRO A 356 18.99 9.26 6.28
C PRO A 356 17.56 9.00 5.76
N ASP A 357 17.45 8.74 4.45
CA ASP A 357 16.16 8.59 3.75
C ASP A 357 15.29 7.45 4.30
N GLN A 358 15.91 6.46 4.94
CA GLN A 358 15.24 5.35 5.62
C GLN A 358 14.29 5.82 6.74
N TRP A 359 14.69 6.85 7.50
CA TRP A 359 13.86 7.40 8.57
C TRP A 359 12.67 8.18 8.03
N ILE A 360 12.86 8.90 6.92
CA ILE A 360 11.80 9.62 6.22
C ILE A 360 10.81 8.60 5.62
N ALA A 361 11.32 7.53 5.00
CA ALA A 361 10.51 6.43 4.48
C ALA A 361 9.65 5.76 5.57
N ALA A 362 10.24 5.47 6.73
CA ALA A 362 9.49 4.94 7.87
C ALA A 362 8.37 5.89 8.31
N ALA A 363 8.65 7.21 8.38
CA ALA A 363 7.63 8.22 8.70
C ALA A 363 6.51 8.28 7.65
N TYR A 364 6.83 8.17 6.36
CA TYR A 364 5.84 8.13 5.28
C TYR A 364 4.95 6.89 5.36
N LEU A 365 5.53 5.71 5.63
CA LEU A 365 4.79 4.46 5.78
C LEU A 365 3.86 4.48 7.00
N LEU A 366 4.33 5.02 8.14
CA LEU A 366 3.49 5.21 9.33
C LEU A 366 2.34 6.19 9.06
N THR A 367 2.63 7.29 8.36
CA THR A 367 1.62 8.28 7.96
C THR A 367 0.57 7.66 7.04
N LEU A 368 1.00 6.87 6.05
CA LEU A 368 0.10 6.16 5.14
C LEU A 368 -0.74 5.12 5.89
N GLY A 369 -0.15 4.37 6.81
CA GLY A 369 -0.85 3.39 7.65
C GLY A 369 -1.93 4.05 8.50
N PHE A 370 -1.62 5.15 9.17
CA PHE A 370 -2.60 5.94 9.93
C PHE A 370 -3.70 6.49 9.03
N PHE A 371 -3.34 7.07 7.88
CA PHE A 371 -4.30 7.63 6.93
C PHE A 371 -5.26 6.56 6.42
N THR A 372 -4.73 5.37 6.10
CA THR A 372 -5.50 4.19 5.68
C THR A 372 -6.45 3.72 6.78
N TRP A 373 -5.96 3.56 8.02
CA TRP A 373 -6.79 3.17 9.17
C TRP A 373 -7.96 4.13 9.37
N ARG A 374 -7.68 5.42 9.29
CA ARG A 374 -8.69 6.46 9.43
C ARG A 374 -9.73 6.42 8.31
N MET A 375 -9.28 6.32 7.06
CA MET A 375 -10.16 6.18 5.89
C MET A 375 -11.08 4.96 6.04
N ILE A 376 -10.56 3.83 6.52
CA ILE A 376 -11.36 2.63 6.81
C ILE A 376 -12.33 2.87 7.97
N LYS A 377 -11.89 3.51 9.06
CA LYS A 377 -12.74 3.80 10.23
C LYS A 377 -13.94 4.67 9.86
N ASN A 378 -13.70 5.68 9.02
CA ASN A 378 -14.67 6.64 8.54
C ASN A 378 -15.37 6.22 7.25
N TRP A 379 -15.14 4.98 6.76
CA TRP A 379 -15.62 4.53 5.46
C TRP A 379 -17.11 4.86 5.25
N ASP A 380 -17.98 4.50 6.19
CA ASP A 380 -19.41 4.80 6.09
C ASP A 380 -19.85 6.05 6.87
N GLY A 381 -18.94 6.77 7.53
CA GLY A 381 -19.25 7.81 8.52
C GLY A 381 -19.66 9.17 7.93
N ASP A 382 -19.24 9.50 6.71
CA ASP A 382 -19.53 10.82 6.12
C ASP A 382 -20.93 10.91 5.48
N GLY A 383 -21.66 9.79 5.37
CA GLY A 383 -23.01 9.74 4.83
C GLY A 383 -24.08 10.33 5.77
N GLU A 384 -23.80 10.41 7.08
CA GLU A 384 -24.78 10.88 8.07
C GLU A 384 -24.72 12.41 8.29
N CYS A 385 -23.57 13.06 8.06
CA CYS A 385 -23.40 14.49 8.31
C CYS A 385 -24.11 15.41 7.28
N VAL A 386 -24.64 14.88 6.18
CA VAL A 386 -25.35 15.67 5.14
C VAL A 386 -26.87 15.65 5.35
N ALA A 387 -27.40 14.73 6.17
CA ALA A 387 -28.84 14.60 6.37
C ALA A 387 -29.48 15.71 7.23
N ASP A 388 -28.69 16.45 8.03
CA ASP A 388 -29.22 17.44 8.98
C ASP A 388 -29.18 18.90 8.50
N SER A 389 -29.08 19.16 7.20
CA SER A 389 -29.25 20.52 6.67
C SER A 389 -29.89 20.60 5.27
N SER A 390 -30.98 19.89 5.05
CA SER A 390 -32.10 20.39 4.20
C SER A 390 -33.24 19.37 4.20
N CYS A 391 -34.42 19.85 4.61
CA CYS A 391 -35.68 19.10 4.60
C CYS A 391 -35.98 18.45 3.25
N GLY A 392 -36.29 17.15 3.30
CA GLY A 392 -37.44 16.54 2.64
C GLY A 392 -37.47 16.51 1.11
N VAL A 393 -36.71 15.62 0.47
CA VAL A 393 -37.07 14.98 -0.81
C VAL A 393 -36.45 13.57 -0.89
N GLU A 394 -36.71 12.71 0.10
CA GLU A 394 -36.39 11.28 -0.01
C GLU A 394 -37.48 10.57 -0.83
N GLY A 395 -37.18 10.30 -2.09
CA GLY A 395 -38.05 9.49 -2.96
C GLY A 395 -37.94 9.78 -4.47
N ALA A 396 -37.49 10.98 -4.87
CA ALA A 396 -37.48 11.40 -6.27
C ALA A 396 -36.09 11.45 -6.93
N ALA A 397 -35.00 11.43 -6.16
CA ALA A 397 -33.63 11.58 -6.69
C ALA A 397 -33.04 10.31 -7.33
N VAL A 398 -33.50 9.11 -6.95
CA VAL A 398 -33.01 7.83 -7.49
C VAL A 398 -33.30 7.65 -8.99
N ARG A 399 -34.22 8.46 -9.55
CA ARG A 399 -34.63 8.39 -10.96
C ARG A 399 -34.22 9.57 -11.84
N LYS A 400 -33.60 10.64 -11.31
CA LYS A 400 -33.08 11.72 -12.15
C LYS A 400 -31.71 11.36 -12.74
N GLY A 401 -31.74 10.37 -13.64
CA GLY A 401 -30.84 10.27 -14.78
C GLY A 401 -29.40 9.83 -14.49
N ARG A 402 -29.14 8.53 -14.65
CA ARG A 402 -27.89 8.00 -15.23
C ARG A 402 -27.72 8.52 -16.67
N ARG A 403 -27.73 9.83 -16.89
CA ARG A 403 -27.83 10.50 -18.21
C ARG A 403 -26.48 10.68 -18.90
N GLY A 404 -25.37 10.41 -18.22
CA GLY A 404 -24.04 10.64 -18.78
C GLY A 404 -23.43 9.48 -19.56
N VAL A 405 -23.94 8.25 -19.37
CA VAL A 405 -23.34 7.01 -19.85
C VAL A 405 -24.30 6.32 -20.83
N SER A 406 -23.79 5.80 -21.95
CA SER A 406 -24.62 5.13 -22.95
C SER A 406 -25.32 3.87 -22.38
N ALA A 407 -26.42 3.43 -23.00
CA ALA A 407 -27.14 2.23 -22.55
C ALA A 407 -26.30 0.95 -22.68
N LEU A 408 -25.43 0.88 -23.69
CA LEU A 408 -24.49 -0.23 -23.87
C LEU A 408 -23.43 -0.22 -22.76
N GLU A 409 -22.81 0.93 -22.52
CA GLU A 409 -21.78 1.11 -21.49
C GLU A 409 -22.33 0.79 -20.09
N ASN A 410 -23.55 1.25 -19.77
CA ASN A 410 -24.22 0.89 -18.52
C ASN A 410 -24.44 -0.63 -18.38
N ARG A 411 -24.87 -1.32 -19.46
CA ARG A 411 -25.05 -2.78 -19.44
C ARG A 411 -23.74 -3.52 -19.19
N VAL A 412 -22.66 -3.11 -19.85
CA VAL A 412 -21.32 -3.68 -19.66
C VAL A 412 -20.85 -3.48 -18.21
N MET A 413 -20.99 -2.27 -17.68
CA MET A 413 -20.60 -1.97 -16.30
C MET A 413 -21.47 -2.71 -15.27
N ASP A 414 -22.76 -2.88 -15.52
CA ASP A 414 -23.66 -3.66 -14.65
C ASP A 414 -23.32 -5.15 -14.67
N PHE A 415 -22.96 -5.69 -15.84
CA PHE A 415 -22.45 -7.06 -15.97
C PHE A 415 -21.16 -7.24 -15.17
N ILE A 416 -20.18 -6.34 -15.35
CA ILE A 416 -18.92 -6.39 -14.60
C ILE A 416 -19.18 -6.25 -13.09
N ASN A 417 -20.03 -5.30 -12.67
CA ASN A 417 -20.37 -5.13 -11.25
C ASN A 417 -21.03 -6.37 -10.64
N LYS A 418 -21.83 -7.12 -11.42
CA LYS A 418 -22.43 -8.39 -10.98
C LYS A 418 -21.37 -9.44 -10.67
N TYR A 419 -20.31 -9.51 -11.47
CA TYR A 419 -19.23 -10.50 -11.34
C TYR A 419 -17.94 -9.95 -10.72
N ILE A 420 -17.92 -8.70 -10.25
CA ILE A 420 -16.70 -8.00 -9.84
C ILE A 420 -15.89 -8.73 -8.76
N ILE A 421 -16.55 -9.44 -7.85
CA ILE A 421 -15.90 -10.27 -6.83
C ILE A 421 -15.13 -11.43 -7.46
N TYR A 422 -15.74 -12.13 -8.42
CA TYR A 422 -15.11 -13.25 -9.12
C TYR A 422 -13.98 -12.78 -10.02
N ILE A 423 -14.18 -11.65 -10.71
CA ILE A 423 -13.16 -10.99 -11.51
C ILE A 423 -11.97 -10.58 -10.62
N ALA A 424 -12.23 -10.05 -9.42
CA ALA A 424 -11.19 -9.67 -8.47
C ALA A 424 -10.37 -10.89 -8.01
N TYR A 425 -11.01 -12.01 -7.65
CA TYR A 425 -10.28 -13.25 -7.34
C TYR A 425 -9.38 -13.67 -8.50
N ALA A 426 -9.93 -13.78 -9.72
CA ALA A 426 -9.17 -14.18 -10.90
C ALA A 426 -8.00 -13.23 -11.20
N ALA A 427 -8.23 -11.92 -11.15
CA ALA A 427 -7.21 -10.91 -11.38
C ALA A 427 -6.10 -10.96 -10.33
N LEU A 428 -6.45 -11.10 -9.05
CA LEU A 428 -5.47 -11.23 -7.96
C LEU A 428 -4.65 -12.50 -8.12
N THR A 429 -5.26 -13.64 -8.44
CA THR A 429 -4.53 -14.89 -8.70
C THR A 429 -3.57 -14.73 -9.89
N LEU A 430 -4.01 -14.17 -11.01
CA LEU A 430 -3.18 -13.96 -12.20
C LEU A 430 -2.01 -13.03 -11.92
N LEU A 431 -2.26 -11.90 -11.24
CA LEU A 431 -1.21 -10.97 -10.83
C LEU A 431 -0.21 -11.67 -9.90
N ALA A 432 -0.69 -12.48 -8.96
CA ALA A 432 0.18 -13.16 -8.01
C ALA A 432 1.07 -14.22 -8.70
N VAL A 433 0.56 -14.91 -9.72
CA VAL A 433 1.38 -15.80 -10.57
C VAL A 433 2.40 -14.99 -11.37
N ALA A 434 1.99 -13.87 -11.97
CA ALA A 434 2.88 -13.01 -12.75
C ALA A 434 4.02 -12.42 -11.91
N VAL A 435 3.75 -12.02 -10.65
CA VAL A 435 4.75 -11.53 -9.70
C VAL A 435 5.81 -12.58 -9.39
N ARG A 436 5.41 -13.84 -9.22
CA ARG A 436 6.34 -14.91 -8.84
C ARG A 436 7.19 -15.41 -10.01
N LYS A 437 6.75 -15.20 -11.27
CA LYS A 437 7.46 -15.69 -12.45
C LYS A 437 8.96 -15.27 -12.52
N PRO A 438 9.34 -13.99 -12.34
CA PRO A 438 10.74 -13.58 -12.36
C PRO A 438 11.55 -14.17 -11.20
N MET A 439 10.97 -14.20 -9.99
CA MET A 439 11.62 -14.78 -8.80
C MET A 439 11.91 -16.26 -8.98
N ILE A 440 10.99 -16.96 -9.65
CA ILE A 440 11.15 -18.36 -10.05
C ILE A 440 12.31 -18.51 -11.04
N GLU A 441 12.45 -17.64 -12.02
CA GLU A 441 13.52 -17.72 -13.03
C GLU A 441 14.93 -17.44 -12.45
N CYS A 442 15.04 -16.74 -11.31
CA CYS A 442 16.31 -16.38 -10.68
C CYS A 442 16.99 -17.49 -9.86
N ILE A 443 16.32 -18.60 -9.58
CA ILE A 443 16.90 -19.67 -8.76
C ILE A 443 17.66 -20.64 -9.67
N SER A 444 18.98 -20.76 -9.49
CA SER A 444 19.83 -21.66 -10.27
C SER A 444 19.57 -23.13 -9.91
N ALA A 445 19.80 -24.02 -10.89
CA ALA A 445 19.72 -25.47 -10.67
C ALA A 445 20.75 -25.96 -9.63
N ASP A 446 21.87 -25.25 -9.48
CA ASP A 446 22.95 -25.57 -8.55
C ASP A 446 22.58 -25.35 -7.06
N TYR A 447 21.43 -24.71 -6.79
CA TYR A 447 21.01 -24.40 -5.42
C TYR A 447 20.39 -25.62 -4.71
N LEU A 448 19.73 -26.54 -5.43
CA LEU A 448 19.00 -27.66 -4.83
C LEU A 448 19.90 -28.78 -4.25
N PRO A 449 20.99 -29.20 -4.93
CA PRO A 449 21.94 -30.16 -4.37
C PRO A 449 22.69 -29.59 -3.17
N ASN A 450 23.12 -28.32 -3.27
CA ASN A 450 23.76 -27.60 -2.17
C ASN A 450 22.82 -27.41 -0.97
N LEU A 451 21.50 -27.24 -1.16
CA LEU A 451 20.55 -27.14 -0.04
C LEU A 451 20.48 -28.43 0.81
N ILE A 452 20.59 -29.59 0.15
CA ILE A 452 20.56 -30.91 0.81
C ILE A 452 21.88 -31.20 1.53
N GLU A 453 23.02 -30.80 0.96
CA GLU A 453 24.35 -31.01 1.56
C GLU A 453 24.73 -29.96 2.62
N THR A 454 24.36 -28.69 2.44
CA THR A 454 24.86 -27.56 3.27
C THR A 454 23.98 -27.28 4.50
N GLU A 455 22.66 -27.55 4.45
CA GLU A 455 21.69 -27.14 5.50
C GLU A 455 21.07 -28.31 6.29
N GLY A 456 21.61 -29.53 6.17
CA GLY A 456 21.10 -30.76 6.79
C GLY A 456 20.95 -30.77 8.33
N ASN A 457 21.23 -29.67 9.02
CA ASN A 457 21.34 -29.62 10.48
C ASN A 457 20.24 -28.87 11.24
N TYR A 458 19.38 -28.03 10.64
CA TYR A 458 18.53 -27.13 11.45
C TYR A 458 17.00 -27.15 11.23
N HIS A 459 16.44 -28.00 10.36
CA HIS A 459 15.02 -27.89 9.97
C HIS A 459 14.10 -29.07 10.38
N THR A 460 12.78 -28.84 10.29
CA THR A 460 11.70 -29.68 10.87
C THR A 460 11.60 -31.09 10.28
N PRO A 461 11.08 -32.10 11.02
CA PRO A 461 11.00 -33.49 10.56
C PRO A 461 10.18 -33.74 9.28
N LEU A 462 9.10 -32.98 9.04
CA LEU A 462 8.28 -33.12 7.83
C LEU A 462 9.04 -32.68 6.58
N TYR A 463 9.89 -31.66 6.70
CA TYR A 463 10.75 -31.20 5.63
C TYR A 463 11.73 -32.29 5.20
N MET A 464 12.37 -32.96 6.18
CA MET A 464 13.28 -34.08 5.91
C MET A 464 12.55 -35.25 5.23
N PHE A 465 11.31 -35.54 5.63
CA PHE A 465 10.50 -36.56 4.98
C PHE A 465 10.11 -36.20 3.54
N LEU A 466 9.67 -34.96 3.28
CA LEU A 466 9.27 -34.52 1.94
C LEU A 466 10.46 -34.49 0.98
N LEU A 467 11.63 -34.00 1.44
CA LEU A 467 12.87 -34.07 0.68
C LEU A 467 13.31 -35.51 0.42
N HIS A 468 13.16 -36.41 1.40
CA HIS A 468 13.48 -37.82 1.22
C HIS A 468 12.59 -38.46 0.14
N VAL A 469 11.28 -38.17 0.16
CA VAL A 469 10.33 -38.62 -0.88
C VAL A 469 10.67 -38.02 -2.24
N ILE A 470 10.94 -36.71 -2.32
CA ILE A 470 11.33 -36.02 -3.55
C ILE A 470 12.66 -36.56 -4.09
N SER A 471 13.63 -36.82 -3.22
CA SER A 471 14.91 -37.44 -3.56
C SER A 471 14.71 -38.86 -4.12
N LEU A 472 13.78 -39.63 -3.55
CA LEU A 472 13.41 -40.96 -4.04
C LEU A 472 12.75 -40.91 -5.43
N VAL A 473 11.98 -39.85 -5.71
CA VAL A 473 11.39 -39.61 -7.04
C VAL A 473 12.45 -39.11 -8.03
N ASN A 474 13.36 -38.23 -7.58
CA ASN A 474 14.45 -37.65 -8.35
C ASN A 474 15.46 -38.71 -8.81
N SER A 475 15.83 -39.64 -7.93
CA SER A 475 16.78 -40.72 -8.27
C SER A 475 16.26 -41.70 -9.32
N THR A 476 14.96 -41.63 -9.66
CA THR A 476 14.30 -42.73 -10.36
C THR A 476 13.66 -42.32 -11.69
N PHE A 477 13.19 -41.06 -11.91
CA PHE A 477 12.36 -40.77 -13.10
C PHE A 477 12.36 -39.37 -13.75
N LEU A 478 12.96 -38.30 -13.20
CA LEU A 478 12.80 -36.93 -13.76
C LEU A 478 14.13 -36.17 -13.95
N PRO A 479 14.32 -35.44 -15.08
CA PRO A 479 15.42 -34.48 -15.20
C PRO A 479 15.31 -33.37 -14.15
N GLU A 480 16.45 -32.90 -13.61
CA GLU A 480 16.52 -31.88 -12.53
C GLU A 480 15.69 -30.62 -12.83
N LYS A 481 15.71 -30.14 -14.09
CA LYS A 481 14.92 -28.98 -14.53
C LYS A 481 13.40 -29.21 -14.40
N THR A 482 12.93 -30.44 -14.63
CA THR A 482 11.51 -30.80 -14.55
C THR A 482 11.06 -30.94 -13.10
N LEU A 483 11.90 -31.53 -12.24
CA LEU A 483 11.63 -31.60 -10.80
C LEU A 483 11.52 -30.20 -10.20
N PHE A 484 12.46 -29.34 -10.56
CA PHE A 484 12.49 -27.96 -10.10
C PHE A 484 11.25 -27.17 -10.53
N PHE A 485 10.83 -27.33 -11.79
CA PHE A 485 9.57 -26.75 -12.28
C PHE A 485 8.35 -27.26 -11.49
N LEU A 486 8.30 -28.55 -11.16
CA LEU A 486 7.19 -29.15 -10.41
C LEU A 486 7.12 -28.63 -8.96
N VAL A 487 8.27 -28.51 -8.29
CA VAL A 487 8.40 -27.92 -6.95
C VAL A 487 7.88 -26.48 -6.93
N LYS A 488 8.26 -25.68 -7.92
CA LYS A 488 7.81 -24.29 -8.08
C LYS A 488 6.29 -24.18 -8.30
N LEU A 489 5.72 -25.10 -9.09
CA LEU A 489 4.27 -25.18 -9.30
C LEU A 489 3.53 -25.53 -8.00
N LEU A 490 4.06 -26.48 -7.22
CA LEU A 490 3.52 -26.88 -5.92
C LEU A 490 3.51 -25.71 -4.92
N CYS A 491 4.58 -24.94 -4.89
CA CYS A 491 4.74 -23.75 -4.05
C CYS A 491 3.72 -22.64 -4.37
N MET A 492 3.51 -22.36 -5.66
CA MET A 492 2.46 -21.42 -6.07
C MET A 492 1.05 -21.93 -5.74
N ALA A 493 0.81 -23.24 -5.91
CA ALA A 493 -0.46 -23.86 -5.56
C ALA A 493 -0.73 -23.77 -4.05
N ALA A 494 0.30 -23.91 -3.22
CA ALA A 494 0.23 -23.77 -1.77
C ALA A 494 -0.20 -22.36 -1.33
N ASP A 495 0.43 -21.31 -1.86
CA ASP A 495 0.08 -19.93 -1.53
C ASP A 495 -1.37 -19.60 -1.93
N ILE A 496 -1.77 -20.03 -3.13
CA ILE A 496 -3.14 -19.85 -3.64
C ILE A 496 -4.14 -20.61 -2.75
N PHE A 497 -3.79 -21.83 -2.34
CA PHE A 497 -4.59 -22.63 -1.42
C PHE A 497 -4.75 -21.94 -0.06
N ALA A 498 -3.66 -21.44 0.52
CA ALA A 498 -3.65 -20.71 1.78
C ALA A 498 -4.60 -19.50 1.75
N ALA A 499 -4.41 -18.64 0.74
CA ALA A 499 -5.22 -17.46 0.52
C ALA A 499 -6.71 -17.83 0.34
N ALA A 500 -7.00 -18.87 -0.45
CA ALA A 500 -8.36 -19.33 -0.70
C ALA A 500 -9.03 -19.85 0.58
N MET A 501 -8.32 -20.66 1.37
CA MET A 501 -8.85 -21.22 2.61
C MET A 501 -9.14 -20.12 3.65
N LEU A 502 -8.26 -19.13 3.79
CA LEU A 502 -8.52 -17.96 4.63
C LEU A 502 -9.73 -17.15 4.16
N ALA A 503 -9.85 -16.93 2.85
CA ALA A 503 -11.02 -16.24 2.28
C ALA A 503 -12.32 -17.00 2.57
N VAL A 504 -12.31 -18.34 2.49
CA VAL A 504 -13.46 -19.19 2.84
C VAL A 504 -13.78 -19.12 4.33
N CYS A 505 -12.79 -19.10 5.23
CA CYS A 505 -12.98 -18.87 6.66
C CYS A 505 -13.71 -17.56 6.94
N VAL A 506 -13.27 -16.47 6.30
CA VAL A 506 -13.90 -15.15 6.45
C VAL A 506 -15.33 -15.13 5.89
N PHE A 507 -15.57 -15.86 4.80
CA PHE A 507 -16.91 -16.01 4.25
C PHE A 507 -17.84 -16.83 5.17
N ALA A 508 -17.34 -17.89 5.80
CA ALA A 508 -18.12 -18.85 6.58
C ALA A 508 -18.36 -18.46 8.05
N SER A 509 -17.47 -17.67 8.67
CA SER A 509 -17.51 -17.33 10.11
C SER A 509 -18.72 -16.48 10.56
N GLY A 510 -19.48 -15.89 9.64
CA GLY A 510 -20.64 -15.04 9.96
C GLY A 510 -21.96 -15.76 10.26
N GLY A 511 -21.93 -17.05 10.64
CA GLY A 511 -23.12 -17.86 10.94
C GLY A 511 -23.70 -17.71 12.34
N ARG A 512 -23.05 -16.98 13.25
CA ARG A 512 -23.59 -16.74 14.61
C ARG A 512 -24.54 -15.56 14.60
N LYS A 513 -25.75 -15.78 15.11
CA LYS A 513 -26.63 -14.72 15.63
C LYS A 513 -25.86 -14.01 16.74
N GLU A 514 -25.19 -12.91 16.42
CA GLU A 514 -24.97 -11.87 17.42
C GLU A 514 -26.19 -10.98 17.39
N ASP A 515 -27.01 -11.18 18.43
CA ASP A 515 -28.25 -10.48 18.69
C ASP A 515 -28.01 -8.97 18.89
N SER A 516 -28.90 -8.21 18.28
CA SER A 516 -29.47 -6.93 18.74
C SER A 516 -28.79 -6.24 19.94
N VAL A 517 -28.00 -5.19 19.70
CA VAL A 517 -28.04 -3.91 20.48
C VAL A 517 -27.52 -2.71 19.66
N LEU A 518 -26.71 -2.88 18.59
CA LEU A 518 -26.37 -1.76 17.69
C LEU A 518 -26.61 -2.12 16.22
N GLY A 519 -27.79 -1.79 15.70
CA GLY A 519 -28.06 -1.86 14.27
C GLY A 519 -27.23 -0.84 13.50
N LYS A 520 -26.11 -1.27 12.91
CA LYS A 520 -25.52 -0.73 11.65
C LYS A 520 -24.14 -1.34 11.40
N ARG A 521 -23.98 -1.94 10.20
CA ARG A 521 -22.75 -2.38 9.49
C ARG A 521 -22.81 -3.85 9.05
N THR A 522 -23.74 -4.20 8.16
CA THR A 522 -23.60 -5.39 7.32
C THR A 522 -22.59 -5.14 6.20
N VAL A 523 -21.31 -5.14 6.58
CA VAL A 523 -20.18 -5.09 5.64
C VAL A 523 -20.24 -6.32 4.73
N ASP A 524 -20.03 -6.11 3.43
CA ASP A 524 -20.09 -7.17 2.42
C ASP A 524 -19.05 -8.28 2.71
N ARG A 525 -19.52 -9.45 3.14
CA ARG A 525 -18.68 -10.60 3.51
C ARG A 525 -17.83 -11.08 2.34
N LYS A 526 -18.37 -11.02 1.12
CA LYS A 526 -17.64 -11.41 -0.10
C LYS A 526 -16.47 -10.46 -0.36
N LEU A 527 -16.66 -9.17 -0.10
CA LEU A 527 -15.60 -8.17 -0.22
C LEU A 527 -14.49 -8.41 0.81
N ARG A 528 -14.83 -8.69 2.09
CA ARG A 528 -13.83 -9.02 3.11
C ARG A 528 -12.98 -10.23 2.72
N ALA A 529 -13.62 -11.26 2.19
CA ALA A 529 -12.93 -12.46 1.72
C ALA A 529 -11.95 -12.14 0.57
N VAL A 530 -12.33 -11.30 -0.39
CA VAL A 530 -11.43 -10.83 -1.47
C VAL A 530 -10.25 -10.01 -0.93
N VAL A 531 -10.51 -9.12 0.02
CA VAL A 531 -9.44 -8.30 0.64
C VAL A 531 -8.41 -9.21 1.30
N ILE A 532 -8.85 -10.18 2.11
CA ILE A 532 -7.96 -11.13 2.79
C ILE A 532 -7.22 -12.03 1.78
N TYR A 533 -7.91 -12.48 0.74
CA TYR A 533 -7.30 -13.24 -0.35
C TYR A 533 -6.14 -12.48 -1.00
N GLY A 534 -6.37 -11.20 -1.34
CA GLY A 534 -5.34 -10.35 -1.92
C GLY A 534 -4.21 -10.05 -0.97
N LEU A 535 -4.49 -9.70 0.29
CA LEU A 535 -3.45 -9.43 1.29
C LEU A 535 -2.53 -10.65 1.48
N MET A 536 -3.08 -11.86 1.53
CA MET A 536 -2.29 -13.09 1.62
C MET A 536 -1.42 -13.31 0.38
N LEU A 537 -1.96 -13.09 -0.82
CA LEU A 537 -1.21 -13.34 -2.05
C LEU A 537 -0.04 -12.37 -2.30
N PHE A 538 -0.16 -11.14 -1.80
CA PHE A 538 0.79 -10.05 -2.02
C PHE A 538 1.51 -9.60 -0.74
N LEU A 539 1.43 -10.40 0.32
CA LEU A 539 2.20 -10.15 1.53
C LEU A 539 3.69 -10.17 1.16
N PRO A 540 4.50 -9.18 1.57
CA PRO A 540 5.92 -9.16 1.25
C PRO A 540 6.64 -10.46 1.61
N ALA A 541 6.27 -11.12 2.72
CA ALA A 541 6.76 -12.45 3.05
C ALA A 541 6.46 -13.46 1.92
N VAL A 542 5.19 -13.61 1.52
CA VAL A 542 4.74 -14.50 0.45
C VAL A 542 5.39 -14.21 -0.92
N LEU A 543 5.76 -12.95 -1.18
CA LEU A 543 6.43 -12.55 -2.41
C LEU A 543 7.95 -12.72 -2.34
N LEU A 544 8.60 -12.44 -1.21
CA LEU A 544 10.05 -12.47 -1.02
C LEU A 544 10.58 -13.86 -0.61
N ASN A 545 9.69 -14.83 -0.47
CA ASN A 545 10.01 -16.19 -0.06
C ASN A 545 11.04 -16.86 -0.97
N SER A 546 12.13 -17.33 -0.36
CA SER A 546 12.99 -18.37 -0.92
C SER A 546 12.12 -19.55 -1.40
N PRO A 547 12.45 -20.20 -2.53
CA PRO A 547 11.53 -21.04 -3.30
C PRO A 547 11.03 -22.32 -2.63
N PHE A 548 11.43 -22.65 -1.40
CA PHE A 548 11.04 -23.91 -0.77
C PHE A 548 10.49 -23.76 0.66
N TRP A 549 11.12 -22.92 1.48
CA TRP A 549 10.89 -22.90 2.93
C TRP A 549 9.52 -22.36 3.33
N ALA A 550 9.15 -21.19 2.85
CA ALA A 550 7.96 -20.49 3.33
C ALA A 550 6.67 -20.83 2.55
N HIS A 551 6.77 -21.69 1.53
CA HIS A 551 5.59 -22.29 0.90
C HIS A 551 5.00 -23.42 1.75
N LEU A 552 5.81 -24.08 2.59
CA LEU A 552 5.32 -25.02 3.61
C LEU A 552 4.54 -24.29 4.70
N ASP A 553 4.91 -23.05 5.03
CA ASP A 553 4.11 -22.19 5.92
C ASP A 553 2.77 -21.83 5.28
N SER A 554 2.74 -21.48 3.99
CA SER A 554 1.48 -21.28 3.25
C SER A 554 0.58 -22.52 3.29
N ILE A 555 1.13 -23.73 3.06
CA ILE A 555 0.38 -25.00 3.20
C ILE A 555 -0.18 -25.13 4.63
N SER A 556 0.66 -24.88 5.62
CA SER A 556 0.29 -24.97 7.04
C SER A 556 -0.83 -23.98 7.41
N VAL A 557 -0.76 -22.75 6.90
CA VAL A 557 -1.78 -21.71 7.05
C VAL A 557 -3.11 -22.15 6.41
N GLY A 558 -3.05 -22.68 5.18
CA GLY A 558 -4.24 -23.17 4.47
C GLY A 558 -4.90 -24.35 5.18
N LEU A 559 -4.10 -25.29 5.70
CA LEU A 559 -4.59 -26.46 6.43
C LEU A 559 -5.10 -26.10 7.82
N MET A 560 -4.47 -25.15 8.53
CA MET A 560 -5.02 -24.57 9.77
C MET A 560 -6.36 -23.88 9.54
N ALA A 561 -6.49 -23.10 8.47
CA ALA A 561 -7.78 -22.51 8.07
C ALA A 561 -8.83 -23.59 7.77
N GLY A 562 -8.44 -24.70 7.11
CA GLY A 562 -9.29 -25.87 6.92
C GLY A 562 -9.72 -26.55 8.23
N ALA A 563 -8.79 -26.76 9.15
CA ALA A 563 -9.07 -27.32 10.47
C ALA A 563 -10.03 -26.41 11.28
N TYR A 564 -9.86 -25.08 11.20
CA TYR A 564 -10.78 -24.12 11.79
C TYR A 564 -12.19 -24.21 11.20
N LEU A 565 -12.34 -24.37 9.88
CA LEU A 565 -13.65 -24.56 9.24
C LEU A 565 -14.35 -25.84 9.71
N LEU A 566 -13.60 -26.94 9.85
CA LEU A 566 -14.11 -28.21 10.36
C LEU A 566 -14.50 -28.11 11.84
N TYR A 567 -13.72 -27.38 12.63
CA TYR A 567 -14.02 -27.05 14.03
C TYR A 567 -15.30 -26.22 14.17
N VAL A 568 -15.44 -25.15 13.39
CA VAL A 568 -16.60 -24.23 13.45
C VAL A 568 -17.88 -24.89 12.96
N ARG A 569 -17.80 -25.86 12.03
CA ARG A 569 -18.98 -26.56 11.47
C ARG A 569 -19.41 -27.78 12.27
N GLU A 570 -18.78 -28.09 13.40
CA GLU A 570 -19.10 -29.24 14.29
C GLU A 570 -19.05 -30.62 13.60
N LYS A 571 -18.39 -30.72 12.42
CA LYS A 571 -18.53 -31.90 11.56
C LYS A 571 -17.51 -33.02 11.81
N GLU A 572 -16.29 -32.75 12.28
CA GLU A 572 -15.31 -33.78 12.70
C GLU A 572 -14.01 -33.15 13.25
N VAL A 573 -13.82 -33.17 14.57
CA VAL A 573 -12.60 -32.67 15.23
C VAL A 573 -11.38 -33.52 14.86
N LEU A 574 -11.57 -34.83 14.70
CA LEU A 574 -10.50 -35.77 14.37
C LEU A 574 -9.89 -35.50 12.98
N ALA A 575 -10.72 -35.11 11.99
CA ALA A 575 -10.24 -34.76 10.65
C ALA A 575 -9.45 -33.44 10.64
N GLY A 576 -9.86 -32.44 11.44
CA GLY A 576 -9.09 -31.21 11.64
C GLY A 576 -7.76 -31.44 12.35
N VAL A 577 -7.73 -32.37 13.32
CA VAL A 577 -6.52 -32.80 14.04
C VAL A 577 -5.58 -33.60 13.14
N LEU A 578 -6.10 -34.49 12.29
CA LEU A 578 -5.31 -35.26 11.33
C LEU A 578 -4.74 -34.38 10.21
N ALA A 579 -5.52 -33.41 9.72
CA ALA A 579 -5.05 -32.40 8.76
C ALA A 579 -3.98 -31.50 9.37
N GLY A 580 -4.12 -31.10 10.63
CA GLY A 580 -3.10 -30.33 11.36
C GLY A 580 -1.84 -31.15 11.70
N ALA A 581 -1.99 -32.42 12.11
CA ALA A 581 -0.88 -33.31 12.44
C ALA A 581 -0.02 -33.67 11.23
N ALA A 582 -0.60 -33.69 10.02
CA ALA A 582 0.14 -33.89 8.77
C ALA A 582 1.05 -32.70 8.39
N CYS A 583 0.94 -31.54 9.05
CA CYS A 583 1.63 -30.30 8.66
C CYS A 583 2.98 -30.02 9.34
N GLY A 584 3.46 -30.84 10.28
CA GLY A 584 4.88 -30.86 10.69
C GLY A 584 5.54 -29.61 11.31
N LEU A 585 4.89 -28.45 11.36
CA LEU A 585 5.44 -27.16 11.82
C LEU A 585 4.86 -26.65 13.14
N LEU A 586 4.07 -27.47 13.83
CA LEU A 586 3.23 -27.03 14.95
C LEU A 586 3.95 -26.62 16.24
N ALA A 587 5.25 -26.89 16.41
CA ALA A 587 5.96 -26.57 17.65
C ALA A 587 6.04 -25.05 17.94
N HIS A 588 6.36 -24.23 16.94
CA HIS A 588 6.54 -22.78 17.09
C HIS A 588 5.21 -22.04 17.29
N TYR A 589 4.20 -22.41 16.50
CA TYR A 589 2.87 -21.79 16.53
C TYR A 589 2.08 -22.15 17.80
N ALA A 590 2.28 -23.35 18.37
CA ALA A 590 1.67 -23.75 19.63
C ALA A 590 2.17 -22.93 20.83
N VAL A 591 3.45 -22.51 20.83
CA VAL A 591 4.04 -21.65 21.88
C VAL A 591 3.47 -20.23 21.82
N ALA A 592 3.39 -19.63 20.64
CA ALA A 592 2.80 -18.31 20.44
C ALA A 592 1.31 -18.28 20.80
N LEU A 593 0.55 -19.30 20.37
CA LEU A 593 -0.87 -19.45 20.70
C LEU A 593 -1.09 -19.66 22.21
N ALA A 594 -0.20 -20.37 22.91
CA ALA A 594 -0.25 -20.54 24.36
C ALA A 594 0.04 -19.23 25.12
N PHE A 595 1.03 -18.45 24.69
CA PHE A 595 1.34 -17.13 25.26
C PHE A 595 0.18 -16.15 25.11
N VAL A 596 -0.41 -16.07 23.92
CA VAL A 596 -1.57 -15.21 23.61
C VAL A 596 -2.80 -15.60 24.44
N SER A 597 -3.02 -16.90 24.63
CA SER A 597 -4.10 -17.42 25.47
C SER A 597 -3.89 -17.03 26.94
N CYS A 598 -2.64 -17.06 27.42
CA CYS A 598 -2.26 -16.65 28.77
C CYS A 598 -2.49 -15.14 29.02
N VAL A 599 -2.07 -14.27 28.11
CA VAL A 599 -2.28 -12.81 28.20
C VAL A 599 -3.78 -12.46 28.16
N ARG A 600 -4.56 -13.15 27.32
CA ARG A 600 -6.02 -12.99 27.27
C ARG A 600 -6.66 -13.37 28.60
N LEU A 601 -6.31 -14.53 29.17
CA LEU A 601 -6.78 -14.99 30.49
C LEU A 601 -6.41 -14.02 31.63
N ALA A 602 -5.22 -13.43 31.58
CA ALA A 602 -4.77 -12.45 32.56
C ALA A 602 -5.54 -11.11 32.45
N MET A 603 -5.88 -10.67 31.23
CA MET A 603 -6.57 -9.39 30.99
C MET A 603 -8.11 -9.48 31.08
N THR A 604 -8.72 -10.64 30.81
CA THR A 604 -10.18 -10.81 30.87
C THR A 604 -10.72 -11.08 32.27
N GLY A 605 -9.86 -11.10 33.30
CA GLY A 605 -10.25 -11.10 34.71
C GLY A 605 -11.43 -12.01 35.02
N GLY A 606 -11.24 -13.33 34.90
CA GLY A 606 -12.15 -14.35 35.44
C GLY A 606 -13.65 -14.06 35.34
N THR A 607 -14.16 -13.65 34.17
CA THR A 607 -15.61 -13.60 33.96
C THR A 607 -16.08 -14.93 33.42
N LYS A 608 -17.19 -15.44 33.99
CA LYS A 608 -17.87 -16.70 33.65
C LYS A 608 -18.38 -16.68 32.19
N ALA A 609 -17.49 -16.69 31.22
CA ALA A 609 -17.81 -17.11 29.85
C ALA A 609 -18.15 -18.61 29.90
N SER A 610 -19.16 -19.01 29.13
CA SER A 610 -19.91 -20.26 29.30
C SER A 610 -19.01 -21.49 29.51
N LEU A 611 -19.45 -22.42 30.37
CA LEU A 611 -18.79 -23.71 30.65
C LEU A 611 -18.42 -24.50 29.37
N GLU A 612 -19.11 -24.26 28.26
CA GLU A 612 -18.79 -24.83 26.95
C GLU A 612 -17.58 -24.16 26.28
N GLU A 613 -17.46 -22.85 26.37
CA GLU A 613 -16.34 -22.09 25.81
C GLU A 613 -15.04 -22.45 26.54
N GLY A 614 -15.10 -22.57 27.87
CA GLY A 614 -13.98 -23.08 28.68
C GLY A 614 -13.61 -24.54 28.41
N ARG A 615 -14.58 -25.43 28.12
CA ARG A 615 -14.30 -26.81 27.68
C ARG A 615 -13.76 -26.88 26.25
N ARG A 616 -14.14 -25.92 25.39
CA ARG A 616 -13.66 -25.80 24.01
C ARG A 616 -12.22 -25.28 23.96
N GLU A 617 -11.90 -24.25 24.75
CA GLU A 617 -10.52 -23.75 24.93
C GLU A 617 -9.62 -24.84 25.54
N LYS A 618 -10.05 -25.52 26.61
CA LYS A 618 -9.29 -26.65 27.21
C LYS A 618 -9.06 -27.81 26.23
N ARG A 619 -9.98 -28.06 25.29
CA ARG A 619 -9.80 -29.05 24.21
C ARG A 619 -8.80 -28.58 23.16
N PHE A 620 -8.86 -27.30 22.78
CA PHE A 620 -7.90 -26.71 21.85
C PHE A 620 -6.48 -26.70 22.45
N GLU A 621 -6.33 -26.31 23.71
CA GLU A 621 -5.05 -26.34 24.46
C GLU A 621 -4.46 -27.75 24.53
N ASN A 622 -5.26 -28.76 24.90
CA ASN A 622 -4.81 -30.16 24.92
C ASN A 622 -4.41 -30.66 23.53
N THR A 623 -5.06 -30.16 22.48
CA THR A 623 -4.72 -30.49 21.10
C THR A 623 -3.39 -29.86 20.71
N CYS A 624 -3.14 -28.59 21.04
CA CYS A 624 -1.85 -27.93 20.81
C CYS A 624 -0.71 -28.68 21.52
N VAL A 625 -0.90 -29.09 22.78
CA VAL A 625 0.10 -29.86 23.55
C VAL A 625 0.37 -31.23 22.92
N MET A 626 -0.69 -31.96 22.52
CA MET A 626 -0.54 -33.27 21.88
C MET A 626 0.22 -33.18 20.56
N VAL A 627 -0.03 -32.13 19.78
CA VAL A 627 0.64 -31.93 18.50
C VAL A 627 2.09 -31.46 18.67
N MET A 628 2.42 -30.66 19.70
CA MET A 628 3.82 -30.39 20.06
C MET A 628 4.57 -31.69 20.36
N VAL A 629 3.96 -32.61 21.13
CA VAL A 629 4.58 -33.90 21.45
C VAL A 629 4.79 -34.76 20.20
N LEU A 630 3.78 -34.88 19.32
CA LEU A 630 3.89 -35.64 18.07
C LEU A 630 4.92 -35.05 17.08
N SER A 631 5.02 -33.72 17.01
CA SER A 631 6.03 -33.02 16.19
C SER A 631 7.45 -33.27 16.70
N SER A 632 7.65 -33.39 18.01
CA SER A 632 8.94 -33.75 18.59
C SER A 632 9.29 -35.23 18.38
N MET A 633 8.29 -36.10 18.17
CA MET A 633 8.49 -37.54 17.94
C MET A 633 8.79 -37.89 16.47
N THR A 634 8.52 -37.00 15.51
CA THR A 634 8.78 -37.29 14.09
C THR A 634 10.28 -37.28 13.76
N GLY A 635 11.12 -36.60 14.54
CA GLY A 635 12.59 -36.73 14.44
C GLY A 635 13.08 -38.16 14.71
N LEU A 636 12.40 -38.92 15.58
CA LEU A 636 12.73 -40.33 15.84
C LEU A 636 12.39 -41.25 14.65
N LEU A 637 11.33 -40.93 13.89
CA LEU A 637 10.94 -41.68 12.69
C LEU A 637 11.90 -41.44 11.51
N CYS A 638 12.58 -40.29 11.50
CA CYS A 638 13.61 -39.95 10.52
C CYS A 638 15.03 -40.39 10.92
N GLY A 639 15.16 -41.23 11.95
CA GLY A 639 16.45 -41.83 12.36
C GLY A 639 17.28 -41.02 13.36
N TYR A 640 16.78 -39.89 13.87
CA TYR A 640 17.47 -39.13 14.92
C TYR A 640 17.20 -39.70 16.31
N ASN A 641 18.23 -39.82 17.14
CA ASN A 641 18.07 -40.30 18.50
C ASN A 641 17.49 -39.22 19.44
N VAL A 642 17.03 -39.64 20.62
CA VAL A 642 16.39 -38.75 21.61
C VAL A 642 17.32 -37.59 22.03
N LEU A 643 18.63 -37.85 22.13
CA LEU A 643 19.63 -36.86 22.53
C LEU A 643 19.81 -35.79 21.45
N GLN A 644 19.84 -36.17 20.17
CA GLN A 644 19.96 -35.25 19.02
C GLN A 644 18.73 -34.34 18.92
N ASN A 645 17.53 -34.87 19.18
CA ASN A 645 16.31 -34.05 19.20
C ASN A 645 16.29 -33.05 20.38
N LEU A 646 16.75 -33.46 21.57
CA LEU A 646 16.91 -32.58 22.73
C LEU A 646 17.98 -31.50 22.52
N PHE A 647 19.11 -31.88 21.92
CA PHE A 647 20.22 -30.97 21.63
C PHE A 647 19.85 -29.92 20.59
N LYS A 648 19.09 -30.28 19.54
CA LYS A 648 18.53 -29.30 18.58
C LYS A 648 17.54 -28.33 19.22
N LEU A 649 16.69 -28.83 20.12
CA LEU A 649 15.74 -27.98 20.85
C LEU A 649 16.43 -26.98 21.80
N LEU A 650 17.61 -27.33 22.31
CA LEU A 650 18.42 -26.50 23.21
C LEU A 650 19.38 -25.56 22.45
N ASN A 651 20.02 -25.99 21.36
CA ASN A 651 20.89 -25.14 20.53
C ASN A 651 20.14 -23.99 19.83
N PHE A 652 18.85 -24.18 19.56
CA PHE A 652 17.96 -23.12 19.09
C PHE A 652 17.92 -21.91 20.05
N TRP A 653 18.24 -22.11 21.34
CA TRP A 653 18.27 -21.05 22.35
C TRP A 653 19.60 -20.29 22.43
N GLU A 654 20.68 -20.79 21.81
CA GLU A 654 22.04 -20.25 21.98
C GLU A 654 22.50 -19.31 20.85
N ASN A 655 21.81 -19.25 19.70
CA ASN A 655 22.19 -18.37 18.59
C ASN A 655 21.57 -16.95 18.71
N MET A 656 22.36 -16.04 19.27
CA MET A 656 22.00 -14.69 19.71
C MET A 656 21.94 -13.59 18.60
N GLY A 657 21.70 -13.92 17.33
CA GLY A 657 21.93 -12.99 16.20
C GLY A 657 20.73 -12.28 15.57
N THR A 658 19.48 -12.55 15.97
CA THR A 658 18.39 -12.58 14.97
C THR A 658 17.08 -11.90 15.37
N TRP A 659 17.08 -10.63 15.82
CA TRP A 659 15.85 -10.06 16.42
C TRP A 659 15.69 -8.53 16.28
N MET A 660 15.03 -8.04 15.21
CA MET A 660 14.76 -6.59 15.04
C MET A 660 13.29 -6.12 15.10
N LEU A 661 12.28 -6.97 15.29
CA LEU A 661 10.86 -6.55 15.16
C LEU A 661 9.99 -6.53 16.44
N TYR A 662 10.55 -6.90 17.59
CA TYR A 662 9.78 -7.14 18.82
C TYR A 662 9.21 -5.90 19.55
N PRO A 663 9.80 -4.69 19.49
CA PRO A 663 9.20 -3.51 20.12
C PRO A 663 7.99 -2.95 19.35
N ILE A 664 8.03 -3.02 18.00
CA ILE A 664 6.90 -2.65 17.12
C ILE A 664 5.76 -3.68 17.28
N LEU A 665 6.11 -4.96 17.48
CA LEU A 665 5.22 -6.06 17.86
C LEU A 665 4.45 -5.77 19.17
N VAL A 666 5.13 -5.32 20.23
CA VAL A 666 4.50 -4.97 21.52
C VAL A 666 3.62 -3.73 21.39
N LEU A 667 4.05 -2.70 20.65
CA LEU A 667 3.24 -1.51 20.38
C LEU A 667 2.01 -1.80 19.52
N ALA A 668 2.14 -2.63 18.46
CA ALA A 668 1.03 -3.05 17.62
C ALA A 668 0.04 -3.95 18.38
N LEU A 669 0.53 -4.84 19.24
CA LEU A 669 -0.29 -5.64 20.15
C LEU A 669 -1.03 -4.74 21.15
N ILE A 670 -0.34 -3.83 21.84
CA ILE A 670 -0.97 -2.87 22.79
C ILE A 670 -2.04 -2.02 22.09
N LEU A 671 -1.78 -1.55 20.87
CA LEU A 671 -2.73 -0.73 20.10
C LEU A 671 -3.93 -1.53 19.56
N CYS A 672 -3.76 -2.82 19.23
CA CYS A 672 -4.85 -3.71 18.80
C CYS A 672 -5.75 -4.17 19.98
N PHE A 673 -5.21 -4.26 21.19
CA PHE A 673 -5.97 -4.65 22.39
C PHE A 673 -6.81 -3.52 23.01
N CYS A 674 -6.71 -2.28 22.52
CA CYS A 674 -7.57 -1.18 22.96
C CYS A 674 -9.01 -1.23 22.42
N ASP A 675 -9.32 -2.07 21.43
CA ASP A 675 -10.68 -2.24 20.89
C ASP A 675 -11.25 -3.63 21.25
N LYS A 676 -12.18 -3.67 22.22
CA LYS A 676 -12.69 -4.89 22.88
C LYS A 676 -13.48 -5.87 21.99
N ARG A 677 -13.59 -5.64 20.67
CA ARG A 677 -14.57 -6.35 19.84
C ARG A 677 -13.98 -7.30 18.79
N TRP A 678 -12.71 -7.20 18.39
CA TRP A 678 -12.23 -7.92 17.20
C TRP A 678 -10.74 -8.30 17.31
N ILE A 679 -10.40 -9.60 17.24
CA ILE A 679 -9.07 -10.06 16.80
C ILE A 679 -9.30 -11.21 15.80
N PRO A 680 -8.90 -11.09 14.52
CA PRO A 680 -8.95 -12.21 13.60
C PRO A 680 -7.83 -13.19 13.95
N VAL A 681 -8.17 -14.48 14.04
CA VAL A 681 -7.21 -15.59 14.14
C VAL A 681 -6.13 -15.52 13.04
N GLY A 682 -6.45 -14.92 11.88
CA GLY A 682 -5.49 -14.66 10.80
C GLY A 682 -4.38 -13.65 11.15
N MET A 683 -4.65 -12.67 12.03
CA MET A 683 -3.66 -11.66 12.44
C MET A 683 -2.66 -12.24 13.47
N LEU A 684 -3.10 -13.24 14.25
CA LEU A 684 -2.26 -14.06 15.13
C LEU A 684 -1.39 -15.04 14.33
N LEU A 685 -1.90 -15.50 13.19
CA LEU A 685 -1.18 -16.33 12.22
C LEU A 685 -0.12 -15.51 11.47
N GLU A 686 -0.47 -14.31 11.01
CA GLU A 686 0.44 -13.32 10.40
C GLU A 686 1.55 -12.90 11.37
N LEU A 687 1.21 -12.71 12.66
CA LEU A 687 2.20 -12.39 13.69
C LEU A 687 3.23 -13.50 13.87
N ALA A 688 2.84 -14.76 13.71
CA ALA A 688 3.70 -15.92 13.93
C ALA A 688 4.63 -16.21 12.74
N VAL A 689 4.22 -15.85 11.52
CA VAL A 689 5.08 -15.89 10.31
C VAL A 689 6.15 -14.80 10.34
N ILE A 690 5.86 -13.63 10.93
CA ILE A 690 6.84 -12.54 11.13
C ILE A 690 7.96 -12.94 12.12
N LEU A 691 7.68 -13.85 13.05
CA LEU A 691 8.65 -14.34 14.04
C LEU A 691 9.74 -15.23 13.43
N ASP A 692 9.46 -15.86 12.28
CA ASP A 692 10.35 -16.83 11.63
C ASP A 692 11.47 -16.16 10.80
N TRP A 693 11.25 -14.92 10.34
CA TRP A 693 12.20 -14.19 9.49
C TRP A 693 13.22 -13.31 10.24
N GLY A 694 13.19 -13.28 11.57
CA GLY A 694 14.23 -12.63 12.36
C GLY A 694 15.62 -13.23 12.12
N GLU A 695 15.68 -14.49 11.67
CA GLU A 695 16.92 -15.26 11.51
C GLU A 695 17.77 -14.94 10.28
N PHE A 696 17.21 -14.34 9.24
CA PHE A 696 17.86 -14.42 7.92
C PHE A 696 18.42 -13.10 7.35
N LEU A 697 18.14 -11.93 7.95
CA LEU A 697 18.39 -10.64 7.29
C LEU A 697 19.59 -9.81 7.76
N TYR A 698 20.35 -10.20 8.81
CA TYR A 698 21.42 -9.32 9.32
C TYR A 698 22.69 -10.05 9.81
N GLU A 699 23.83 -9.73 9.19
CA GLU A 699 25.16 -9.78 9.83
C GLU A 699 25.38 -8.47 10.64
N TYR A 700 24.81 -8.34 11.85
CA TYR A 700 25.03 -7.31 12.93
C TYR A 700 23.79 -6.48 13.41
N PRO A 701 23.72 -6.07 14.72
CA PRO A 701 22.55 -6.28 15.60
C PRO A 701 21.85 -5.01 16.14
N VAL A 702 20.63 -5.15 16.73
CA VAL A 702 20.03 -4.12 17.63
C VAL A 702 19.07 -4.70 18.74
N LEU A 703 19.46 -4.54 20.03
CA LEU A 703 18.74 -4.64 21.36
C LEU A 703 18.81 -5.94 22.25
N PRO A 704 18.65 -5.88 23.60
CA PRO A 704 19.37 -6.73 24.58
C PRO A 704 18.58 -7.90 25.22
N HIS A 705 19.33 -8.93 25.62
CA HIS A 705 18.88 -10.22 26.18
C HIS A 705 17.86 -10.19 27.33
N ALA A 706 17.88 -9.16 28.17
CA ALA A 706 17.08 -9.14 29.41
C ALA A 706 15.56 -9.20 29.18
N VAL A 707 15.08 -8.68 28.04
CA VAL A 707 13.64 -8.66 27.71
C VAL A 707 13.12 -10.05 27.31
N TYR A 708 13.94 -10.85 26.64
CA TYR A 708 13.57 -12.20 26.17
C TYR A 708 13.57 -13.24 27.29
N THR A 709 14.59 -13.21 28.15
CA THR A 709 14.70 -14.13 29.28
C THR A 709 13.48 -14.01 30.20
N ALA A 710 12.99 -12.77 30.40
CA ALA A 710 11.78 -12.52 31.17
C ALA A 710 10.53 -13.16 30.54
N LEU A 711 10.32 -13.01 29.22
CA LEU A 711 9.16 -13.55 28.50
C LEU A 711 9.10 -15.09 28.53
N TYR A 712 10.22 -15.76 28.28
CA TYR A 712 10.27 -17.22 28.24
C TYR A 712 10.21 -17.87 29.64
N LEU A 713 10.82 -17.26 30.67
CA LEU A 713 10.66 -17.70 32.05
C LEU A 713 9.19 -17.62 32.48
N THR A 714 8.48 -16.54 32.13
CA THR A 714 7.06 -16.42 32.45
C THR A 714 6.19 -17.46 31.74
N ALA A 715 6.49 -17.81 30.48
CA ALA A 715 5.78 -18.84 29.74
C ALA A 715 6.04 -20.26 30.30
N GLY A 716 7.29 -20.57 30.65
CA GLY A 716 7.68 -21.87 31.23
C GLY A 716 7.08 -22.10 32.62
N ILE A 717 7.12 -21.08 33.50
CA ILE A 717 6.51 -21.13 34.84
C ILE A 717 4.99 -21.36 34.72
N TRP A 718 4.35 -20.76 33.73
CA TRP A 718 2.91 -20.93 33.49
C TRP A 718 2.55 -22.34 32.99
N ALA A 719 3.29 -22.88 32.02
CA ALA A 719 3.09 -24.24 31.50
C ALA A 719 3.24 -25.32 32.59
N LEU A 720 4.26 -25.18 33.45
CA LEU A 720 4.45 -26.04 34.63
C LEU A 720 3.28 -25.92 35.61
N SER A 721 2.76 -24.71 35.83
CA SER A 721 1.59 -24.49 36.70
C SER A 721 0.31 -25.13 36.16
N ALA A 722 0.10 -25.13 34.84
CA ALA A 722 -1.05 -25.72 34.16
C ALA A 722 -1.01 -27.27 34.17
N ALA A 723 0.18 -27.83 33.92
CA ALA A 723 0.43 -29.28 34.04
C ALA A 723 0.26 -29.77 35.49
N TRP A 724 0.63 -28.95 36.48
CA TRP A 724 0.47 -29.32 37.89
C TRP A 724 -1.00 -29.26 38.36
N ARG A 725 -1.79 -28.29 37.87
CA ARG A 725 -3.24 -28.19 38.16
C ARG A 725 -4.04 -29.36 37.58
N THR A 726 -3.74 -29.81 36.36
CA THR A 726 -4.39 -30.98 35.74
C THR A 726 -4.08 -32.29 36.48
N LYS A 727 -2.87 -32.42 37.04
CA LYS A 727 -2.50 -33.55 37.92
C LYS A 727 -3.27 -33.51 39.25
N ARG A 728 -3.45 -32.32 39.85
CA ARG A 728 -4.18 -32.12 41.11
C ARG A 728 -5.69 -32.35 40.98
N GLU A 729 -6.29 -31.98 39.84
CA GLU A 729 -7.69 -32.29 39.51
C GLU A 729 -7.92 -33.80 39.30
N ARG A 730 -7.01 -34.51 38.63
CA ARG A 730 -7.06 -35.99 38.55
C ARG A 730 -6.89 -36.65 39.93
N CYS A 731 -5.98 -36.17 40.77
CA CYS A 731 -5.81 -36.71 42.13
C CYS A 731 -7.03 -36.45 43.04
N ARG A 732 -7.73 -35.32 42.89
CA ARG A 732 -8.99 -35.06 43.62
C ARG A 732 -10.15 -35.94 43.15
N VAL A 733 -10.20 -36.29 41.87
CA VAL A 733 -11.21 -37.21 41.32
C VAL A 733 -10.92 -38.67 41.69
N CYS A 734 -9.65 -39.06 41.84
CA CYS A 734 -9.27 -40.40 42.29
C CYS A 734 -9.25 -40.57 43.82
N GLY A 735 -9.01 -39.52 44.60
CA GLY A 735 -8.99 -39.57 46.07
C GLY A 735 -10.37 -39.54 46.75
N GLY A 736 -11.45 -39.32 46.00
CA GLY A 736 -12.83 -39.27 46.51
C GLY A 736 -13.58 -40.62 46.52
N ARG A 737 -12.89 -41.75 46.32
CA ARG A 737 -13.54 -43.08 46.23
C ARG A 737 -13.17 -44.12 47.28
N ASN A 738 -12.39 -43.78 48.31
CA ASN A 738 -12.19 -44.63 49.49
C ASN A 738 -12.45 -43.86 50.80
N SER A 739 -13.74 -43.74 51.16
CA SER A 739 -14.19 -43.67 52.55
C SER A 739 -15.64 -44.16 52.63
N LYS A 740 -15.80 -45.49 52.61
CA LYS A 740 -16.79 -46.22 53.41
C LYS A 740 -16.15 -47.53 53.82
#